data_AF-A0A2E1FP38-F1
#
_entry.id   AF-A0A2E1FP38-F1
#
_cell.length_a   1.000
_cell.length_b   1.000
_cell.length_c   1.000
_cell.angle_alpha   90.00
_cell.angle_beta   90.00
_cell.angle_gamma   90.00
#
_symmetry.space_group_name_H-M   'P 1'
#
loop_
_entity.id
_entity.type
_entity.pdbx_description
1 polymer ?
#
loop_
_entity_poly.entity_id
_entity_poly.type
_entity_poly.pdbx_seq_one_letter_code
_entity_poly.pdbx_strand_id
1 'polypeptide(L)'
;MKRYLLFALAALTTGFAQANFVALESEVYAESDYGTVYRVYATFDSPDDELVAVYALETSPMVLDVTTSFYQDEVGGTLGNTINPAFYGAFPSLEFDSWFAIGSEDSNGTSDIQQVGMDNAFALFEGGSGFNLDAFVGGSFFLIPNVSADAEAGADGRVLIGQFTTDGVVNLTVNLQWDDVDANTNNSLGQSISFPFVAVTGCTNASADNYDAAATEDDGSCTYGGGLLTGISYETVAVNPLGTGQNTYRLYANFSSTDTEVTAVYGTDSTPWSLTSSADDGFYNDAVGADFGGSVNPLFYGAFPNLEFDSWFTIGAQPGDADGLNSAFDAALTSLEDFNNGGAYVVNTFIGGSIFVVPGANTQGVPVAGKVLLGQFTTSGIVDALVNIQFRNAAQESIYAEGLTLTFPQVGVGCTDPTACNYDPAAELDDGSCAVDDDCGVCGGDNSSCGGCTDASACNYDSAAIIDDGSCAVNDECGICGGTGIPAGDCDCDGNVLDECGVCGGGGIADGDCDCDGNVIDECGECGGGGIADGDCDCDGSQLDVCGICGGDGTTCGGCTDASACNYDPDAIIDSGSCAYDDLCGVCGGDDSTCGGCTDASACNYDPAAIIDDGSCSTNDLCGVCGGDDSSCSGCLNPNAENYDSSALYDDGSCSWGDGLCTGLSYEVVSSDPLGTGAVTYRLYANLTPDAAEVTAAYGTDTTPWSMTSTAVDGFYNDAVGADFGGSVNPLFYGAFPNLEFDSWFTIGAQPGDDDGLNSAFDAALTSFEDFNSGGDFVVDTFIGGSIFVVPGANAQGVPVDGKVLLGQFTTSGQVNALVNIQIRDAAAESHYAEGMTLEFPLGVAGCQDMTACNYNPDSTFDDGSCEYPSEFYTCDGCINDADLDGVCDELEVLGCTDNQACNYDPAATEEDGSCAQDDACGVCGGDDSSCSGCTNSAADNYDPSALIDDGSCSIAGCTNSNADNYNPDATTDDGSCLATGCTYPGADNYDAANTSSDGSCIFSGCTDPSADNYIAYANFDDGSCGPCGVANDCPFDANGDGEIGSADLLDFLIAYGQACVDL
;
A
#
# COMPACT_ATOMS: atom_id res chain seq x y z
N MET A 1 39.67 45.88 -44.98
CA MET A 1 38.55 46.43 -44.20
C MET A 1 37.66 45.25 -43.89
N LYS A 2 37.61 44.87 -42.61
CA LYS A 2 37.18 43.55 -42.14
C LYS A 2 35.66 43.44 -42.32
N ARG A 3 35.24 42.41 -43.04
CA ARG A 3 33.85 42.00 -43.24
C ARG A 3 33.39 41.29 -41.97
N TYR A 4 32.37 41.81 -41.31
CA TYR A 4 31.63 41.10 -40.26
C TYR A 4 30.52 40.32 -40.96
N LEU A 5 30.61 38.99 -40.93
CA LEU A 5 29.49 38.09 -41.25
C LEU A 5 28.87 37.69 -39.91
N LEU A 6 27.62 38.06 -39.66
CA LEU A 6 26.79 37.40 -38.65
C LEU A 6 26.09 36.21 -39.33
N PHE A 7 26.34 35.01 -38.82
CA PHE A 7 25.55 33.81 -39.14
C PHE A 7 24.69 33.50 -37.92
N ALA A 8 23.37 33.57 -38.04
CA ALA A 8 22.44 32.91 -37.15
C ALA A 8 22.02 31.60 -37.85
N LEU A 9 22.44 30.45 -37.31
CA LEU A 9 22.11 29.13 -37.85
C LEU A 9 21.21 28.40 -36.84
N ALA A 10 19.92 28.26 -37.18
CA ALA A 10 19.00 27.36 -36.49
C ALA A 10 19.12 25.93 -37.06
N ALA A 11 18.90 24.92 -36.21
CA ALA A 11 19.48 23.59 -36.27
C ALA A 11 18.69 22.48 -37.04
N LEU A 12 19.43 21.39 -37.34
CA LEU A 12 19.07 19.97 -37.56
C LEU A 12 17.87 19.58 -38.47
N THR A 13 18.15 18.79 -39.52
CA THR A 13 17.74 17.37 -39.72
C THR A 13 18.09 16.89 -41.14
N THR A 14 18.62 15.68 -41.26
CA THR A 14 18.88 15.03 -42.55
C THR A 14 17.57 14.60 -43.22
N GLY A 15 17.18 15.31 -44.27
CA GLY A 15 16.10 14.97 -45.18
C GLY A 15 16.43 15.47 -46.58
N PHE A 16 16.14 14.67 -47.60
CA PHE A 16 16.47 14.90 -49.01
C PHE A 16 16.25 16.35 -49.47
N ALA A 17 17.30 16.97 -50.03
CA ALA A 17 17.25 18.33 -50.57
C ALA A 17 16.21 18.45 -51.71
N GLN A 18 15.18 19.27 -51.48
CA GLN A 18 14.44 19.99 -52.50
C GLN A 18 14.80 21.47 -52.37
N ALA A 19 15.17 22.09 -53.49
CA ALA A 19 15.59 23.49 -53.63
C ALA A 19 14.56 24.44 -53.02
N ASN A 20 14.98 25.35 -52.14
CA ASN A 20 14.09 26.25 -51.41
C ASN A 20 14.71 27.63 -51.15
N PHE A 21 13.85 28.65 -51.22
CA PHE A 21 14.08 29.96 -50.62
C PHE A 21 14.56 29.82 -49.17
N VAL A 22 15.64 30.52 -48.82
CA VAL A 22 16.31 30.44 -47.51
C VAL A 22 15.78 31.51 -46.56
N ALA A 23 15.93 32.78 -46.93
CA ALA A 23 15.57 33.92 -46.07
C ALA A 23 15.54 35.24 -46.84
N LEU A 24 14.97 36.28 -46.21
CA LEU A 24 15.23 37.67 -46.58
C LEU A 24 16.45 38.17 -45.78
N GLU A 25 17.33 38.89 -46.45
CA GLU A 25 18.52 39.50 -45.82
C GLU A 25 18.56 41.00 -46.11
N SER A 26 19.10 41.79 -45.17
CA SER A 26 19.37 43.22 -45.37
C SER A 26 20.84 43.51 -45.13
N GLU A 27 21.45 44.37 -45.94
CA GLU A 27 22.80 44.89 -45.70
C GLU A 27 22.81 46.42 -45.72
N VAL A 28 23.69 47.03 -44.93
CA VAL A 28 23.96 48.47 -45.01
C VAL A 28 24.84 48.74 -46.23
N TYR A 29 24.28 49.42 -47.23
CA TYR A 29 24.98 49.78 -48.46
C TYR A 29 25.79 51.08 -48.30
N ALA A 30 25.19 52.10 -47.68
CA ALA A 30 25.82 53.40 -47.44
C ALA A 30 25.21 54.16 -46.26
N GLU A 31 25.94 55.13 -45.72
CA GLU A 31 25.41 56.14 -44.80
C GLU A 31 25.35 57.50 -45.51
N SER A 32 24.26 58.25 -45.30
CA SER A 32 24.04 59.54 -45.95
C SER A 32 23.45 60.57 -44.97
N ASP A 33 23.40 61.84 -45.37
CA ASP A 33 22.71 62.90 -44.62
C ASP A 33 21.18 62.70 -44.58
N TYR A 34 20.64 61.73 -45.34
CA TYR A 34 19.21 61.43 -45.46
C TYR A 34 18.79 60.19 -44.67
N GLY A 35 19.74 59.51 -44.03
CA GLY A 35 19.53 58.23 -43.36
C GLY A 35 20.50 57.14 -43.84
N THR A 36 20.34 55.95 -43.31
CA THR A 36 21.09 54.75 -43.68
C THR A 36 20.43 54.12 -44.90
N VAL A 37 21.25 53.73 -45.88
CA VAL A 37 20.80 53.06 -47.10
C VAL A 37 20.92 51.56 -46.91
N TYR A 38 19.80 50.86 -46.92
CA TYR A 38 19.71 49.41 -46.81
C TYR A 38 19.42 48.80 -48.18
N ARG A 39 20.07 47.67 -48.49
CA ARG A 39 19.70 46.80 -49.61
C ARG A 39 19.13 45.50 -49.08
N VAL A 40 17.99 45.08 -49.64
CA VAL A 40 17.28 43.86 -49.23
C VAL A 40 17.35 42.82 -50.33
N TYR A 41 17.69 41.60 -49.94
CA TYR A 41 17.87 40.46 -50.84
C TYR A 41 16.96 39.30 -50.45
N ALA A 42 16.51 38.53 -51.44
CA ALA A 42 16.05 37.16 -51.22
C ALA A 42 17.21 36.20 -51.43
N THR A 43 17.44 35.31 -50.47
CA THR A 43 18.49 34.30 -50.50
C THR A 43 17.91 32.94 -50.91
N PHE A 44 18.61 32.24 -51.79
CA PHE A 44 18.25 30.91 -52.30
C PHE A 44 19.40 29.93 -52.03
N ASP A 45 19.06 28.64 -51.90
CA ASP A 45 20.03 27.57 -51.66
C ASP A 45 20.77 27.10 -52.93
N SER A 46 20.27 27.52 -54.09
CA SER A 46 20.82 27.23 -55.41
C SER A 46 21.18 28.53 -56.15
N PRO A 47 22.38 28.61 -56.77
CA PRO A 47 22.81 29.78 -57.53
C PRO A 47 22.06 29.94 -58.86
N ASP A 48 21.34 28.91 -59.30
CA ASP A 48 20.62 28.88 -60.57
C ASP A 48 19.11 29.21 -60.40
N ASP A 49 18.67 29.53 -59.18
CA ASP A 49 17.26 29.87 -58.90
C ASP A 49 16.95 31.31 -59.35
N GLU A 50 15.84 31.49 -60.06
CA GLU A 50 15.41 32.78 -60.64
C GLU A 50 14.20 33.33 -59.88
N LEU A 51 14.31 34.51 -59.25
CA LEU A 51 13.17 35.18 -58.65
C LEU A 51 12.30 35.82 -59.75
N VAL A 52 11.06 35.35 -59.87
CA VAL A 52 10.15 35.74 -60.97
C VAL A 52 9.15 36.81 -60.55
N ALA A 53 8.65 36.76 -59.32
CA ALA A 53 7.65 37.70 -58.86
C ALA A 53 7.69 37.97 -57.36
N VAL A 54 7.35 39.20 -57.01
CA VAL A 54 7.01 39.63 -55.65
C VAL A 54 5.56 40.11 -55.67
N TYR A 55 4.72 39.54 -54.83
CA TYR A 55 3.26 39.73 -54.93
C TYR A 55 2.55 39.79 -53.58
N ALA A 56 1.29 40.22 -53.63
CA ALA A 56 0.38 40.35 -52.50
C ALA A 56 -0.94 39.63 -52.77
N LEU A 57 -1.52 39.04 -51.73
CA LEU A 57 -2.84 38.41 -51.73
C LEU A 57 -3.69 39.01 -50.59
N GLU A 58 -5.02 38.91 -50.67
CA GLU A 58 -5.91 39.30 -49.57
C GLU A 58 -5.62 38.52 -48.28
N THR A 59 -5.25 37.24 -48.39
CA THR A 59 -4.92 36.38 -47.25
C THR A 59 -3.45 36.46 -46.80
N SER A 60 -2.60 37.11 -47.61
CA SER A 60 -1.16 37.24 -47.36
C SER A 60 -0.71 38.58 -47.93
N PRO A 61 -0.96 39.69 -47.22
CA PRO A 61 -0.71 41.03 -47.74
C PRO A 61 0.79 41.30 -47.89
N MET A 62 1.12 42.23 -48.78
CA MET A 62 2.45 42.83 -48.83
C MET A 62 2.44 44.10 -47.97
N VAL A 63 3.35 44.17 -47.01
CA VAL A 63 3.44 45.29 -46.05
C VAL A 63 4.84 45.87 -46.13
N LEU A 64 4.91 47.19 -46.26
CA LEU A 64 6.13 47.95 -46.06
C LEU A 64 5.80 49.05 -45.05
N ASP A 65 6.32 48.94 -43.84
CA ASP A 65 6.19 49.95 -42.79
C ASP A 65 7.55 50.57 -42.48
N VAL A 66 7.52 51.84 -42.07
CA VAL A 66 8.70 52.56 -41.60
C VAL A 66 8.32 53.46 -40.42
N THR A 67 9.15 53.51 -39.38
CA THR A 67 8.86 54.35 -38.20
C THR A 67 8.97 55.85 -38.46
N THR A 68 9.73 56.24 -39.49
CA THR A 68 9.90 57.62 -39.95
C THR A 68 9.37 57.79 -41.37
N SER A 69 10.24 57.88 -42.38
CA SER A 69 9.89 58.03 -43.79
C SER A 69 10.99 57.50 -44.70
N PHE A 70 10.64 57.04 -45.89
CA PHE A 70 11.61 56.73 -46.94
C PHE A 70 12.09 58.00 -47.63
N TYR A 71 13.39 58.07 -47.89
CA TYR A 71 13.96 59.12 -48.72
C TYR A 71 13.71 58.83 -50.20
N GLN A 72 13.19 59.83 -50.92
CA GLN A 72 12.91 59.78 -52.36
C GLN A 72 13.48 61.00 -53.07
N ASP A 73 14.18 60.81 -54.18
CA ASP A 73 14.78 61.85 -55.01
C ASP A 73 13.79 62.36 -56.09
N GLU A 74 13.81 63.67 -56.37
CA GLU A 74 12.91 64.27 -57.36
C GLU A 74 13.10 63.76 -58.81
N VAL A 75 14.29 63.23 -59.13
CA VAL A 75 14.60 62.61 -60.43
C VAL A 75 14.71 61.08 -60.35
N GLY A 76 14.34 60.52 -59.21
CA GLY A 76 14.29 59.09 -58.90
C GLY A 76 13.08 58.37 -59.47
N GLY A 77 12.86 57.16 -58.99
CA GLY A 77 11.67 56.38 -59.33
C GLY A 77 11.54 55.06 -58.59
N THR A 78 10.34 54.50 -58.63
CA THR A 78 9.91 53.35 -57.81
C THR A 78 10.67 52.05 -58.07
N LEU A 79 11.33 51.92 -59.22
CA LEU A 79 11.98 50.69 -59.66
C LEU A 79 13.45 50.95 -60.02
N GLY A 80 14.36 50.12 -59.51
CA GLY A 80 15.80 50.25 -59.71
C GLY A 80 16.20 50.26 -61.19
N ASN A 81 15.56 49.45 -62.03
CA ASN A 81 15.83 49.41 -63.47
C ASN A 81 15.52 50.73 -64.22
N THR A 82 14.84 51.69 -63.58
CA THR A 82 14.59 53.03 -64.14
C THR A 82 15.64 54.05 -63.75
N ILE A 83 16.49 53.75 -62.77
CA ILE A 83 17.55 54.63 -62.28
C ILE A 83 18.70 54.65 -63.30
N ASN A 84 19.14 55.85 -63.69
CA ASN A 84 20.23 56.02 -64.65
C ASN A 84 21.51 56.51 -63.96
N PRO A 85 22.56 55.67 -63.83
CA PRO A 85 23.80 56.05 -63.16
C PRO A 85 24.54 57.21 -63.81
N ALA A 86 24.28 57.49 -65.10
CA ALA A 86 24.84 58.67 -65.77
C ALA A 86 24.36 59.99 -65.15
N PHE A 87 23.28 59.96 -64.36
CA PHE A 87 22.74 61.12 -63.67
C PHE A 87 23.33 61.37 -62.27
N TYR A 88 24.06 60.42 -61.66
CA TYR A 88 24.70 60.64 -60.35
C TYR A 88 25.65 61.84 -60.33
N GLY A 89 26.33 62.13 -61.44
CA GLY A 89 27.19 63.30 -61.55
C GLY A 89 26.45 64.64 -61.56
N ALA A 90 25.19 64.66 -61.97
CA ALA A 90 24.34 65.86 -62.02
C ALA A 90 23.42 65.97 -60.79
N PHE A 91 23.00 64.83 -60.23
CA PHE A 91 22.13 64.69 -59.08
C PHE A 91 22.74 63.63 -58.13
N PRO A 92 23.68 64.01 -57.25
CA PRO A 92 24.35 63.05 -56.37
C PRO A 92 23.43 62.38 -55.36
N SER A 93 22.32 63.03 -54.99
CA SER A 93 21.31 62.49 -54.09
C SER A 93 20.56 61.28 -54.64
N LEU A 94 20.52 61.13 -55.97
CA LEU A 94 19.86 60.00 -56.66
C LEU A 94 20.48 58.63 -56.29
N GLU A 95 21.74 58.60 -55.84
CA GLU A 95 22.37 57.35 -55.37
C GLU A 95 21.69 56.77 -54.11
N PHE A 96 21.03 57.64 -53.33
CA PHE A 96 20.36 57.29 -52.08
C PHE A 96 18.84 57.16 -52.24
N ASP A 97 18.31 57.24 -53.45
CA ASP A 97 16.87 57.07 -53.74
C ASP A 97 16.37 55.68 -53.28
N SER A 98 15.11 55.60 -52.84
CA SER A 98 14.51 54.33 -52.39
C SER A 98 13.68 53.71 -53.51
N TRP A 99 13.91 52.43 -53.82
CA TRP A 99 13.28 51.76 -54.95
C TRP A 99 13.18 50.24 -54.77
N PHE A 100 12.26 49.61 -55.49
CA PHE A 100 12.12 48.16 -55.58
C PHE A 100 12.84 47.58 -56.79
N ALA A 101 13.21 46.31 -56.73
CA ALA A 101 13.84 45.60 -57.82
C ALA A 101 13.51 44.11 -57.80
N ILE A 102 13.86 43.45 -58.89
CA ILE A 102 14.10 42.01 -58.96
C ILE A 102 15.43 41.90 -59.70
N GLY A 103 16.54 41.81 -58.98
CA GLY A 103 17.88 41.67 -59.55
C GLY A 103 18.59 42.98 -59.87
N SER A 104 18.16 43.73 -60.90
CA SER A 104 18.88 44.91 -61.37
C SER A 104 18.81 46.11 -60.41
N GLU A 105 19.97 46.72 -60.15
CA GLU A 105 20.10 47.95 -59.36
C GLU A 105 19.94 49.24 -60.17
N ASP A 106 20.07 49.17 -61.51
CA ASP A 106 20.00 50.33 -62.39
C ASP A 106 19.60 49.97 -63.84
N SER A 107 19.48 50.98 -64.69
CA SER A 107 19.10 50.87 -66.12
C SER A 107 20.15 50.23 -67.05
N ASN A 108 21.33 49.86 -66.56
CA ASN A 108 22.28 49.00 -67.27
C ASN A 108 22.01 47.51 -67.05
N GLY A 109 21.16 47.16 -66.07
CA GLY A 109 20.78 45.79 -65.77
C GLY A 109 19.86 45.16 -66.83
N THR A 110 19.57 43.88 -66.62
CA THR A 110 18.76 43.04 -67.53
C THR A 110 17.32 42.84 -67.09
N SER A 111 16.91 43.34 -65.92
CA SER A 111 15.56 43.17 -65.38
C SER A 111 14.51 44.03 -66.08
N ASP A 112 13.52 43.37 -66.68
CA ASP A 112 12.34 44.00 -67.31
C ASP A 112 11.09 43.80 -66.43
N ILE A 113 11.03 44.57 -65.34
CA ILE A 113 9.97 44.47 -64.33
C ILE A 113 8.66 45.04 -64.88
N GLN A 114 7.59 44.27 -64.78
CA GLN A 114 6.21 44.66 -65.03
C GLN A 114 5.44 44.72 -63.71
N GLN A 115 4.46 45.62 -63.62
CA GLN A 115 3.63 45.75 -62.42
C GLN A 115 2.13 45.63 -62.73
N VAL A 116 1.39 45.06 -61.80
CA VAL A 116 -0.07 45.00 -61.81
C VAL A 116 -0.58 45.31 -60.40
N GLY A 117 -1.51 46.26 -60.26
CA GLY A 117 -2.11 46.58 -58.96
C GLY A 117 -1.21 47.37 -57.98
N MET A 118 -0.01 47.78 -58.39
CA MET A 118 0.96 48.48 -57.54
C MET A 118 0.82 50.02 -57.55
N ASP A 119 0.00 50.61 -58.43
CA ASP A 119 -0.01 52.06 -58.68
C ASP A 119 -0.24 52.92 -57.42
N ASN A 120 -1.18 52.51 -56.55
CA ASN A 120 -1.44 53.23 -55.29
C ASN A 120 -0.33 53.00 -54.26
N ALA A 121 0.18 51.77 -54.15
CA ALA A 121 1.24 51.42 -53.20
C ALA A 121 2.54 52.19 -53.51
N PHE A 122 2.92 52.18 -54.80
CA PHE A 122 4.07 52.93 -55.28
C PHE A 122 3.86 54.45 -55.17
N ALA A 123 2.65 54.98 -55.36
CA ALA A 123 2.40 56.40 -55.12
C ALA A 123 2.55 56.80 -53.63
N LEU A 124 2.21 55.93 -52.68
CA LEU A 124 2.46 56.15 -51.25
C LEU A 124 3.95 56.09 -50.91
N PHE A 125 4.65 55.11 -51.50
CA PHE A 125 6.08 54.92 -51.35
C PHE A 125 6.91 56.09 -51.88
N GLU A 126 6.58 56.62 -53.07
CA GLU A 126 7.17 57.85 -53.61
C GLU A 126 6.83 59.10 -52.78
N GLY A 127 5.76 59.03 -51.98
CA GLY A 127 5.41 60.04 -50.98
C GLY A 127 6.23 59.94 -49.69
N GLY A 128 7.18 58.99 -49.61
CA GLY A 128 8.00 58.71 -48.43
C GLY A 128 7.29 57.88 -47.34
N SER A 129 6.11 57.35 -47.62
CA SER A 129 5.31 56.55 -46.67
C SER A 129 5.39 55.06 -46.97
N GLY A 130 5.19 54.23 -45.94
CA GLY A 130 4.90 52.81 -46.12
C GLY A 130 3.54 52.54 -46.77
N PHE A 131 3.24 51.28 -47.04
CA PHE A 131 1.94 50.82 -47.53
C PHE A 131 1.61 49.40 -47.04
N ASN A 132 0.31 49.11 -46.98
CA ASN A 132 -0.23 47.76 -46.78
C ASN A 132 -1.13 47.43 -47.97
N LEU A 133 -0.82 46.35 -48.69
CA LEU A 133 -1.53 45.91 -49.88
C LEU A 133 -2.25 44.58 -49.61
N ASP A 134 -3.52 44.66 -49.22
CA ASP A 134 -4.40 43.56 -48.80
C ASP A 134 -5.65 43.40 -49.69
N ALA A 135 -5.67 44.05 -50.86
CA ALA A 135 -6.86 44.11 -51.71
C ALA A 135 -7.21 42.76 -52.37
N PHE A 136 -8.50 42.54 -52.66
CA PHE A 136 -9.02 41.36 -53.38
C PHE A 136 -8.37 41.11 -54.76
N VAL A 137 -7.92 42.16 -55.45
CA VAL A 137 -7.21 42.05 -56.74
C VAL A 137 -5.72 41.73 -56.54
N GLY A 138 -5.21 41.87 -55.31
CA GLY A 138 -3.79 41.81 -54.96
C GLY A 138 -2.98 42.94 -55.62
N GLY A 139 -1.67 42.74 -55.65
CA GLY A 139 -0.76 43.46 -56.53
C GLY A 139 0.57 42.73 -56.63
N SER A 140 1.27 42.91 -57.73
CA SER A 140 2.54 42.25 -57.98
C SER A 140 3.44 43.08 -58.87
N PHE A 141 4.73 42.89 -58.70
CA PHE A 141 5.73 43.20 -59.71
C PHE A 141 6.51 41.93 -60.05
N PHE A 142 6.71 41.69 -61.34
CA PHE A 142 7.18 40.42 -61.87
C PHE A 142 7.95 40.62 -63.17
N LEU A 143 8.67 39.60 -63.59
CA LEU A 143 9.37 39.54 -64.87
C LEU A 143 8.93 38.32 -65.68
N ILE A 144 9.37 38.27 -66.94
CA ILE A 144 9.19 37.07 -67.78
C ILE A 144 10.31 36.09 -67.41
N PRO A 145 10.00 34.85 -66.97
CA PRO A 145 11.02 33.87 -66.60
C PRO A 145 12.02 33.61 -67.74
N ASN A 146 13.26 33.32 -67.37
CA ASN A 146 14.38 32.97 -68.24
C ASN A 146 14.75 34.07 -69.26
N VAL A 147 14.49 35.34 -68.91
CA VAL A 147 14.82 36.50 -69.75
C VAL A 147 15.87 37.39 -69.09
N SER A 148 15.83 37.53 -67.77
CA SER A 148 16.63 38.49 -67.02
C SER A 148 17.68 37.79 -66.17
N ALA A 149 18.93 37.82 -66.61
CA ALA A 149 20.05 37.17 -65.91
C ALA A 149 20.30 37.76 -64.51
N ASP A 150 19.89 39.01 -64.26
CA ASP A 150 20.06 39.66 -62.96
C ASP A 150 19.08 39.10 -61.90
N ALA A 151 18.04 38.39 -62.33
CA ALA A 151 17.06 37.76 -61.44
C ALA A 151 17.49 36.37 -60.96
N GLU A 152 18.58 35.81 -61.49
CA GLU A 152 19.21 34.57 -61.04
C GLU A 152 20.07 34.83 -59.79
N ALA A 153 19.96 33.97 -58.78
CA ALA A 153 20.61 34.15 -57.47
C ALA A 153 22.15 34.21 -57.52
N GLY A 154 22.77 33.60 -58.53
CA GLY A 154 24.20 33.69 -58.76
C GLY A 154 25.05 33.07 -57.64
N ALA A 155 26.37 33.29 -57.69
CA ALA A 155 27.33 32.63 -56.80
C ALA A 155 27.23 33.04 -55.32
N ASP A 156 26.62 34.19 -55.01
CA ASP A 156 26.32 34.64 -53.65
C ASP A 156 24.93 34.22 -53.19
N GLY A 157 24.13 33.57 -54.05
CA GLY A 157 22.83 33.01 -53.70
C GLY A 157 21.77 34.07 -53.41
N ARG A 158 21.92 35.32 -53.88
CA ARG A 158 21.09 36.46 -53.49
C ARG A 158 20.52 37.18 -54.70
N VAL A 159 19.23 37.49 -54.67
CA VAL A 159 18.55 38.36 -55.65
C VAL A 159 18.08 39.63 -54.96
N LEU A 160 18.44 40.80 -55.51
CA LEU A 160 18.06 42.10 -54.96
C LEU A 160 16.56 42.38 -55.11
N ILE A 161 15.90 42.76 -54.02
CA ILE A 161 14.47 43.10 -53.97
C ILE A 161 14.23 44.60 -53.83
N GLY A 162 15.19 45.36 -53.30
CA GLY A 162 15.07 46.81 -53.22
C GLY A 162 16.17 47.49 -52.42
N GLN A 163 16.18 48.82 -52.53
CA GLN A 163 17.00 49.75 -51.77
C GLN A 163 16.09 50.68 -50.97
N PHE A 164 16.35 50.84 -49.68
CA PHE A 164 15.54 51.66 -48.78
C PHE A 164 16.43 52.58 -47.97
N THR A 165 16.23 53.88 -48.11
CA THR A 165 16.96 54.89 -47.34
C THR A 165 16.05 55.49 -46.28
N THR A 166 16.44 55.36 -45.02
CA THR A 166 15.68 55.90 -43.87
C THR A 166 16.55 56.06 -42.62
N ASP A 167 16.10 56.88 -41.68
CA ASP A 167 16.64 57.01 -40.31
C ASP A 167 15.80 56.24 -39.27
N GLY A 168 14.75 55.55 -39.71
CA GLY A 168 13.86 54.73 -38.89
C GLY A 168 14.05 53.22 -39.09
N VAL A 169 13.18 52.44 -38.45
CA VAL A 169 13.10 50.98 -38.61
C VAL A 169 12.10 50.65 -39.71
N VAL A 170 12.51 49.83 -40.67
CA VAL A 170 11.69 49.31 -41.76
C VAL A 170 11.21 47.91 -41.39
N ASN A 171 9.92 47.63 -41.60
CA ASN A 171 9.37 46.27 -41.59
C ASN A 171 8.84 45.96 -42.99
N LEU A 172 9.40 44.94 -43.63
CA LEU A 172 9.01 44.50 -44.96
C LEU A 172 8.45 43.08 -44.89
N THR A 173 7.22 42.88 -45.32
CA THR A 173 6.57 41.58 -45.51
C THR A 173 6.19 41.40 -46.98
N VAL A 174 6.68 40.34 -47.62
CA VAL A 174 6.47 40.05 -49.05
C VAL A 174 6.12 38.58 -49.29
N ASN A 175 5.47 38.30 -50.42
CA ASN A 175 5.37 36.95 -50.96
C ASN A 175 6.25 36.84 -52.21
N LEU A 176 6.95 35.73 -52.35
CA LEU A 176 7.93 35.49 -53.40
C LEU A 176 7.51 34.30 -54.27
N GLN A 177 7.84 34.36 -55.56
CA GLN A 177 7.73 33.26 -56.50
C GLN A 177 9.02 33.17 -57.30
N TRP A 178 9.59 31.96 -57.38
CA TRP A 178 10.84 31.70 -58.09
C TRP A 178 10.74 30.41 -58.91
N ASP A 179 11.55 30.33 -59.96
CA ASP A 179 11.74 29.10 -60.73
C ASP A 179 13.07 28.45 -60.33
N ASP A 180 13.08 27.13 -60.16
CA ASP A 180 14.30 26.35 -59.90
C ASP A 180 15.08 26.06 -61.20
N VAL A 181 16.25 25.43 -61.06
CA VAL A 181 17.12 25.03 -62.20
C VAL A 181 16.42 24.10 -63.22
N ASP A 182 15.36 23.41 -62.83
CA ASP A 182 14.54 22.54 -63.66
C ASP A 182 13.29 23.26 -64.23
N ALA A 183 13.18 24.58 -64.02
CA ALA A 183 12.05 25.44 -64.37
C ALA A 183 10.72 25.05 -63.68
N ASN A 184 10.78 24.47 -62.48
CA ASN A 184 9.61 24.32 -61.63
C ASN A 184 9.39 25.61 -60.83
N THR A 185 8.16 26.12 -60.88
CA THR A 185 7.77 27.32 -60.14
C THR A 185 7.39 26.98 -58.70
N ASN A 186 8.05 27.65 -57.76
CA ASN A 186 7.84 27.58 -56.31
C ASN A 186 7.40 28.94 -55.75
N ASN A 187 6.81 28.95 -54.56
CA ASN A 187 6.42 30.18 -53.88
C ASN A 187 6.54 30.10 -52.37
N SER A 188 6.75 31.26 -51.75
CA SER A 188 6.80 31.43 -50.30
C SER A 188 5.97 32.65 -49.90
N LEU A 189 5.12 32.49 -48.89
CA LEU A 189 4.17 33.51 -48.45
C LEU A 189 4.61 34.13 -47.12
N GLY A 190 4.32 35.42 -46.92
CA GLY A 190 4.46 36.12 -45.63
C GLY A 190 5.90 36.26 -45.12
N GLN A 191 6.89 36.32 -46.02
CA GLN A 191 8.29 36.46 -45.64
C GLN A 191 8.54 37.86 -45.11
N SER A 192 9.00 37.96 -43.86
CA SER A 192 9.15 39.24 -43.17
C SER A 192 10.60 39.49 -42.76
N ILE A 193 11.04 40.75 -42.83
CA ILE A 193 12.33 41.23 -42.34
C ILE A 193 12.17 42.63 -41.73
N SER A 194 12.93 42.90 -40.66
CA SER A 194 12.99 44.21 -40.01
C SER A 194 14.43 44.72 -39.95
N PHE A 195 14.68 45.99 -40.30
CA PHE A 195 16.02 46.58 -40.31
C PHE A 195 16.03 48.10 -40.03
N PRO A 196 17.03 48.66 -39.32
CA PRO A 196 18.12 47.95 -38.64
C PRO A 196 17.60 47.09 -37.48
N PHE A 197 18.28 45.97 -37.21
CA PHE A 197 17.99 45.15 -36.04
C PHE A 197 18.27 45.98 -34.78
N VAL A 198 17.23 46.23 -34.00
CA VAL A 198 17.37 46.86 -32.68
C VAL A 198 17.35 45.71 -31.68
N ALA A 199 18.50 45.41 -31.07
CA ALA A 199 18.55 44.48 -29.96
C ALA A 199 17.72 45.06 -28.81
N VAL A 200 16.72 44.32 -28.35
CA VAL A 200 16.00 44.63 -27.12
C VAL A 200 16.74 43.91 -26.01
N THR A 201 17.35 44.65 -25.10
CA THR A 201 18.09 44.08 -23.96
C THR A 201 17.12 43.79 -22.82
N GLY A 202 17.22 42.61 -22.23
CA GLY A 202 16.41 42.19 -21.08
C GLY A 202 16.60 40.70 -20.82
N CYS A 203 15.98 40.16 -19.77
CA CYS A 203 16.13 38.73 -19.50
C CYS A 203 15.53 37.88 -20.62
N THR A 204 16.37 37.16 -21.37
CA THR A 204 15.92 36.30 -22.48
C THR A 204 15.55 34.89 -22.04
N ASN A 205 15.76 34.54 -20.77
CA ASN A 205 15.51 33.20 -20.26
C ASN A 205 14.03 33.03 -19.86
N ALA A 206 13.31 32.17 -20.57
CA ALA A 206 11.88 31.93 -20.35
C ALA A 206 11.54 31.35 -18.96
N SER A 207 12.53 30.78 -18.26
CA SER A 207 12.38 30.23 -16.91
C SER A 207 12.65 31.24 -15.79
N ALA A 208 13.04 32.48 -16.12
CA ALA A 208 13.30 33.53 -15.13
C ALA A 208 12.04 34.30 -14.72
N ASP A 209 12.02 34.81 -13.49
CA ASP A 209 10.89 35.57 -12.93
C ASP A 209 10.59 36.86 -13.72
N ASN A 210 11.61 37.45 -14.35
CA ASN A 210 11.55 38.71 -15.09
C ASN A 210 11.82 38.52 -16.60
N TYR A 211 11.50 37.34 -17.14
CA TYR A 211 11.58 37.07 -18.58
C TYR A 211 10.88 38.15 -19.42
N ASP A 212 11.62 38.73 -20.37
CA ASP A 212 11.09 39.64 -21.36
C ASP A 212 11.04 38.94 -22.73
N ALA A 213 9.83 38.61 -23.18
CA ALA A 213 9.60 37.99 -24.48
C ALA A 213 9.98 38.89 -25.67
N ALA A 214 10.14 40.20 -25.44
CA ALA A 214 10.65 41.13 -26.45
C ALA A 214 12.18 41.18 -26.47
N ALA A 215 12.87 40.72 -25.42
CA ALA A 215 14.32 40.74 -25.34
C ALA A 215 14.95 39.77 -26.34
N THR A 216 15.95 40.27 -27.06
CA THR A 216 16.74 39.54 -28.04
C THR A 216 18.20 39.38 -27.61
N GLU A 217 18.63 40.06 -26.54
CA GLU A 217 19.95 39.92 -25.90
C GLU A 217 19.79 39.89 -24.37
N ASP A 218 20.40 38.89 -23.72
CA ASP A 218 20.41 38.77 -22.26
C ASP A 218 21.33 39.83 -21.65
N ASP A 219 20.77 40.71 -20.81
CA ASP A 219 21.52 41.72 -20.08
C ASP A 219 22.03 41.23 -18.70
N GLY A 220 21.82 39.95 -18.40
CA GLY A 220 22.19 39.33 -17.13
C GLY A 220 21.27 39.73 -15.97
N SER A 221 20.14 40.39 -16.25
CA SER A 221 19.16 40.78 -15.24
C SER A 221 18.24 39.63 -14.80
N CYS A 222 18.36 38.44 -15.39
CA CYS A 222 17.51 37.30 -15.06
C CYS A 222 17.54 36.94 -13.57
N THR A 223 16.37 37.02 -12.92
CA THR A 223 16.18 36.65 -11.52
C THR A 223 15.37 35.37 -11.37
N TYR A 224 15.63 34.60 -10.31
CA TYR A 224 14.93 33.34 -10.04
C TYR A 224 14.50 33.24 -8.57
N GLY A 225 13.38 32.55 -8.32
CA GLY A 225 12.89 32.28 -6.98
C GLY A 225 12.26 33.47 -6.28
N GLY A 226 11.55 34.33 -7.03
CA GLY A 226 10.98 35.58 -6.53
C GLY A 226 12.03 36.67 -6.31
N GLY A 227 13.09 36.70 -7.12
CA GLY A 227 14.20 37.66 -6.96
C GLY A 227 15.28 37.24 -5.95
N LEU A 228 15.29 35.99 -5.50
CA LEU A 228 16.28 35.47 -4.54
C LEU A 228 17.66 35.28 -5.16
N LEU A 229 17.74 34.62 -6.32
CA LEU A 229 18.95 34.53 -7.13
C LEU A 229 18.93 35.67 -8.15
N THR A 230 19.97 36.50 -8.17
CA THR A 230 20.08 37.68 -9.05
C THR A 230 21.07 37.49 -10.20
N GLY A 231 21.50 36.25 -10.44
CA GLY A 231 22.43 35.88 -11.52
C GLY A 231 23.79 35.38 -11.00
N ILE A 232 24.76 35.31 -11.90
CA ILE A 232 26.14 34.90 -11.61
C ILE A 232 27.13 36.06 -11.85
N SER A 233 28.22 36.12 -11.07
CA SER A 233 29.27 37.13 -11.21
C SER A 233 30.66 36.51 -11.12
N TYR A 234 31.70 37.24 -11.56
CA TYR A 234 33.09 36.81 -11.43
C TYR A 234 33.95 37.84 -10.69
N GLU A 235 35.05 37.39 -10.10
CA GLU A 235 36.12 38.26 -9.59
C GLU A 235 37.48 37.82 -10.13
N THR A 236 38.43 38.75 -10.25
CA THR A 236 39.81 38.42 -10.63
C THR A 236 40.65 38.21 -9.38
N VAL A 237 41.16 37.00 -9.19
CA VAL A 237 42.02 36.61 -8.06
C VAL A 237 43.47 37.01 -8.30
N ALA A 238 43.97 36.74 -9.51
CA ALA A 238 45.36 37.03 -9.88
C ALA A 238 45.49 37.34 -11.37
N VAL A 239 46.39 38.27 -11.70
CA VAL A 239 46.69 38.68 -13.08
C VAL A 239 48.06 38.12 -13.46
N ASN A 240 48.11 37.30 -14.49
CA ASN A 240 49.33 36.65 -14.97
C ASN A 240 50.18 35.96 -13.88
N PRO A 241 49.60 35.17 -12.95
CA PRO A 241 50.36 34.56 -11.86
C PRO A 241 51.42 33.57 -12.35
N LEU A 242 51.17 32.88 -13.46
CA LEU A 242 52.06 31.86 -14.03
C LEU A 242 53.11 32.43 -15.01
N GLY A 243 53.02 33.72 -15.35
CA GLY A 243 53.91 34.37 -16.32
C GLY A 243 53.64 34.00 -17.79
N THR A 244 52.58 33.25 -18.06
CA THR A 244 52.16 32.76 -19.39
C THR A 244 51.07 33.61 -20.05
N GLY A 245 50.56 34.63 -19.36
CA GLY A 245 49.46 35.49 -19.83
C GLY A 245 48.07 35.06 -19.34
N GLN A 246 47.96 33.97 -18.57
CA GLN A 246 46.71 33.50 -17.98
C GLN A 246 46.32 34.32 -16.75
N ASN A 247 45.03 34.59 -16.54
CA ASN A 247 44.49 35.19 -15.32
C ASN A 247 43.68 34.16 -14.56
N THR A 248 43.57 34.32 -13.24
CA THR A 248 42.77 33.45 -12.36
C THR A 248 41.51 34.19 -11.94
N TYR A 249 40.36 33.57 -12.17
CA TYR A 249 39.03 34.09 -11.87
C TYR A 249 38.30 33.19 -10.87
N ARG A 250 37.38 33.75 -10.09
CA ARG A 250 36.39 32.97 -9.32
C ARG A 250 34.99 33.33 -9.76
N LEU A 251 34.16 32.31 -9.91
CA LEU A 251 32.77 32.43 -10.33
C LEU A 251 31.85 32.30 -9.11
N TYR A 252 30.82 33.13 -9.03
CA TYR A 252 29.88 33.21 -7.93
C TYR A 252 28.43 33.20 -8.39
N ALA A 253 27.54 32.60 -7.62
CA ALA A 253 26.11 32.85 -7.66
C ALA A 253 25.75 33.98 -6.69
N ASN A 254 24.96 34.96 -7.14
CA ASN A 254 24.57 36.13 -6.36
C ASN A 254 23.16 35.96 -5.79
N PHE A 255 23.00 36.21 -4.50
CA PHE A 255 21.74 36.09 -3.79
C PHE A 255 21.38 37.39 -3.07
N SER A 256 20.10 37.76 -3.11
CA SER A 256 19.56 38.92 -2.39
C SER A 256 19.32 38.66 -0.90
N SER A 257 19.33 37.40 -0.47
CA SER A 257 19.13 36.98 0.92
C SER A 257 20.16 35.94 1.36
N THR A 258 20.57 36.01 2.63
CA THR A 258 21.43 35.00 3.27
C THR A 258 20.65 33.79 3.78
N ASP A 259 19.31 33.84 3.78
CA ASP A 259 18.43 32.73 4.17
C ASP A 259 18.14 31.80 2.97
N THR A 260 19.14 31.63 2.11
CA THR A 260 19.10 30.73 0.96
C THR A 260 20.29 29.78 1.03
N GLU A 261 20.18 28.63 0.37
CA GLU A 261 21.23 27.62 0.35
C GLU A 261 21.33 27.01 -1.05
N VAL A 262 22.46 27.18 -1.74
CA VAL A 262 22.76 26.47 -2.97
C VAL A 262 22.99 25.00 -2.65
N THR A 263 22.19 24.13 -3.24
CA THR A 263 22.23 22.69 -2.98
C THR A 263 22.90 21.93 -4.10
N ALA A 264 22.77 22.38 -5.36
CA ALA A 264 23.40 21.71 -6.49
C ALA A 264 23.75 22.65 -7.64
N VAL A 265 24.75 22.25 -8.42
CA VAL A 265 25.03 22.74 -9.77
C VAL A 265 24.97 21.53 -10.71
N TYR A 266 24.20 21.60 -11.79
CA TYR A 266 23.88 20.43 -12.61
C TYR A 266 23.75 20.74 -14.11
N GLY A 267 23.77 19.70 -14.94
CA GLY A 267 23.46 19.80 -16.37
C GLY A 267 22.88 18.51 -16.95
N THR A 268 22.09 18.64 -18.02
CA THR A 268 21.46 17.55 -18.80
C THR A 268 21.56 17.84 -20.30
N ASP A 269 21.08 16.95 -21.17
CA ASP A 269 21.02 17.17 -22.62
C ASP A 269 20.04 18.30 -23.03
N SER A 270 18.99 18.51 -22.25
CA SER A 270 18.03 19.61 -22.43
C SER A 270 18.48 20.93 -21.81
N THR A 271 19.22 20.87 -20.70
CA THR A 271 19.74 22.01 -19.94
C THR A 271 21.22 21.82 -19.64
N PRO A 272 22.12 22.04 -20.62
CA PRO A 272 23.53 21.72 -20.46
C PRO A 272 24.21 22.63 -19.43
N TRP A 273 25.19 22.09 -18.71
CA TRP A 273 26.14 22.88 -17.92
C TRP A 273 27.48 22.88 -18.65
N SER A 274 27.98 24.05 -19.02
CA SER A 274 29.25 24.15 -19.74
C SER A 274 30.10 25.34 -19.33
N LEU A 275 31.41 25.13 -19.31
CA LEU A 275 32.42 26.19 -19.30
C LEU A 275 33.40 25.98 -20.44
N THR A 276 33.48 26.96 -21.33
CA THR A 276 34.40 26.95 -22.48
C THR A 276 35.33 28.15 -22.41
N SER A 277 36.63 27.94 -22.68
CA SER A 277 37.59 29.03 -22.85
C SER A 277 37.90 29.22 -24.33
N SER A 278 37.98 30.48 -24.77
CA SER A 278 38.43 30.86 -26.12
C SER A 278 39.95 30.69 -26.32
N ALA A 279 40.68 30.28 -25.28
CA ALA A 279 42.14 30.18 -25.31
C ALA A 279 42.63 28.88 -25.96
N ASP A 280 43.66 28.96 -26.80
CA ASP A 280 44.29 27.77 -27.39
C ASP A 280 44.91 26.83 -26.34
N ASP A 281 45.27 27.37 -25.17
CA ASP A 281 45.83 26.64 -24.03
C ASP A 281 44.78 26.24 -22.98
N GLY A 282 43.51 26.61 -23.19
CA GLY A 282 42.38 26.15 -22.38
C GLY A 282 42.43 26.56 -20.90
N PHE A 283 41.98 25.67 -20.02
CA PHE A 283 42.06 25.86 -18.56
C PHE A 283 43.36 25.28 -17.99
N TYR A 284 43.98 26.01 -17.06
CA TYR A 284 45.15 25.53 -16.35
C TYR A 284 44.75 24.63 -15.17
N ASN A 285 45.30 23.41 -15.16
CA ASN A 285 45.20 22.48 -14.03
C ASN A 285 46.60 22.04 -13.59
N ASP A 286 46.86 22.06 -12.28
CA ASP A 286 48.11 21.64 -11.68
C ASP A 286 48.15 20.11 -11.51
N ALA A 287 49.31 19.49 -11.72
CA ALA A 287 49.47 18.04 -11.65
C ALA A 287 49.31 17.47 -10.22
N VAL A 288 49.42 18.32 -9.19
CA VAL A 288 49.11 17.96 -7.79
C VAL A 288 47.82 18.62 -7.30
N GLY A 289 47.02 19.13 -8.25
CA GLY A 289 45.71 19.74 -8.08
C GLY A 289 44.61 18.77 -7.69
N ALA A 290 43.40 19.31 -7.54
CA ALA A 290 42.19 18.55 -7.30
C ALA A 290 41.01 19.23 -7.99
N ASP A 291 40.07 18.42 -8.48
CA ASP A 291 38.92 18.87 -9.25
C ASP A 291 37.95 19.75 -8.42
N PHE A 292 38.00 19.61 -7.09
CA PHE A 292 37.13 20.29 -6.14
C PHE A 292 37.92 21.12 -5.13
N GLY A 293 37.46 22.34 -4.88
CA GLY A 293 38.15 23.33 -4.05
C GLY A 293 38.45 22.85 -2.63
N GLY A 294 37.52 22.16 -1.96
CA GLY A 294 37.71 21.62 -0.61
C GLY A 294 38.83 20.57 -0.51
N SER A 295 39.12 19.90 -1.63
CA SER A 295 40.17 18.87 -1.73
C SER A 295 41.56 19.45 -2.05
N VAL A 296 41.65 20.73 -2.42
CA VAL A 296 42.93 21.43 -2.61
C VAL A 296 43.54 21.75 -1.24
N ASN A 297 44.78 21.30 -1.00
CA ASN A 297 45.46 21.49 0.29
C ASN A 297 46.42 22.70 0.28
N PRO A 298 46.10 23.80 0.97
CA PRO A 298 46.93 25.02 0.96
C PRO A 298 48.31 24.83 1.60
N LEU A 299 48.51 23.79 2.42
CA LEU A 299 49.82 23.50 3.01
C LEU A 299 50.88 23.15 1.94
N PHE A 300 50.44 22.76 0.74
CA PHE A 300 51.32 22.45 -0.39
C PHE A 300 51.76 23.66 -1.20
N TYR A 301 51.17 24.85 -1.03
CA TYR A 301 51.56 26.06 -1.77
C TYR A 301 53.03 26.44 -1.57
N GLY A 302 53.59 26.18 -0.40
CA GLY A 302 55.00 26.43 -0.12
C GLY A 302 55.97 25.54 -0.93
N ALA A 303 55.52 24.35 -1.34
CA ALA A 303 56.29 23.41 -2.14
C ALA A 303 55.95 23.48 -3.64
N PHE A 304 54.70 23.81 -3.96
CA PHE A 304 54.14 23.93 -5.30
C PHE A 304 53.38 25.26 -5.42
N PRO A 305 54.07 26.38 -5.69
CA PRO A 305 53.44 27.72 -5.69
C PRO A 305 52.37 27.91 -6.76
N ASN A 306 52.39 27.11 -7.83
CA ASN A 306 51.42 27.23 -8.92
C ASN A 306 50.08 26.55 -8.58
N LEU A 307 50.03 25.69 -7.56
CA LEU A 307 48.83 25.02 -7.09
C LEU A 307 47.76 26.01 -6.60
N GLU A 308 48.16 27.20 -6.15
CA GLU A 308 47.23 28.26 -5.74
C GLU A 308 46.33 28.73 -6.89
N PHE A 309 46.79 28.56 -8.14
CA PHE A 309 46.11 29.00 -9.36
C PHE A 309 45.49 27.85 -10.14
N ASP A 310 45.42 26.66 -9.53
CA ASP A 310 44.71 25.51 -10.07
C ASP A 310 43.24 25.84 -10.35
N SER A 311 42.66 25.19 -11.37
CA SER A 311 41.23 25.37 -11.71
C SER A 311 40.41 24.24 -11.09
N TRP A 312 39.27 24.57 -10.49
CA TRP A 312 38.46 23.61 -9.73
C TRP A 312 37.04 24.13 -9.52
N PHE A 313 36.12 23.20 -9.20
CA PHE A 313 34.72 23.48 -8.92
C PHE A 313 34.41 23.43 -7.42
N THR A 314 33.33 24.08 -6.99
CA THR A 314 32.85 23.97 -5.60
C THR A 314 31.39 24.43 -5.46
N ILE A 315 30.82 24.19 -4.28
CA ILE A 315 29.69 24.95 -3.75
C ILE A 315 30.15 25.55 -2.42
N GLY A 316 30.63 26.79 -2.47
CA GLY A 316 31.02 27.61 -1.33
C GLY A 316 32.27 27.21 -0.54
N ALA A 317 32.94 26.10 -0.86
CA ALA A 317 34.17 25.69 -0.17
C ALA A 317 35.41 26.38 -0.76
N GLN A 318 36.30 26.88 0.09
CA GLN A 318 37.64 27.34 -0.31
C GLN A 318 38.68 26.22 -0.11
N PRO A 319 39.85 26.30 -0.76
CA PRO A 319 40.98 25.42 -0.46
C PRO A 319 41.29 25.34 1.03
N GLY A 320 41.22 24.13 1.58
CA GLY A 320 41.46 23.83 2.99
C GLY A 320 40.22 23.85 3.90
N ASP A 321 39.04 24.19 3.39
CA ASP A 321 37.78 23.99 4.12
C ASP A 321 37.41 22.50 4.15
N ALA A 322 36.57 22.11 5.12
CA ALA A 322 36.05 20.74 5.17
C ALA A 322 35.14 20.50 3.96
N ASP A 323 35.44 19.48 3.15
CA ASP A 323 34.70 19.22 1.92
C ASP A 323 33.41 18.44 2.20
N GLY A 324 32.26 19.07 1.99
CA GLY A 324 30.93 18.44 2.03
C GLY A 324 30.32 18.25 0.64
N LEU A 325 31.10 18.47 -0.42
CA LEU A 325 30.67 18.37 -1.80
C LEU A 325 30.61 16.91 -2.24
N ASN A 326 29.50 16.55 -2.86
CA ASN A 326 29.28 15.26 -3.51
C ASN A 326 29.13 15.52 -5.00
N SER A 327 29.29 14.46 -5.80
CA SER A 327 29.09 14.55 -7.24
C SER A 327 28.49 13.27 -7.78
N ALA A 328 27.67 13.41 -8.82
CA ALA A 328 27.06 12.32 -9.54
C ALA A 328 27.11 12.65 -11.03
N PHE A 329 27.83 11.86 -11.82
CA PHE A 329 27.99 12.09 -13.26
C PHE A 329 27.66 10.81 -14.01
N ASP A 330 27.00 10.95 -15.16
CA ASP A 330 26.89 9.88 -16.16
C ASP A 330 28.28 9.32 -16.48
N ALA A 331 28.43 7.99 -16.43
CA ALA A 331 29.68 7.31 -16.73
C ALA A 331 30.16 7.52 -18.18
N ALA A 332 29.26 7.94 -19.09
CA ALA A 332 29.61 8.32 -20.45
C ALA A 332 30.21 9.73 -20.57
N LEU A 333 30.18 10.56 -19.53
CA LEU A 333 30.75 11.91 -19.53
C LEU A 333 32.26 11.87 -19.27
N THR A 334 33.01 12.54 -20.14
CA THR A 334 34.44 12.80 -19.97
C THR A 334 34.70 14.21 -19.44
N SER A 335 33.68 14.97 -19.04
CA SER A 335 33.74 16.41 -18.75
C SER A 335 34.87 16.82 -17.81
N LEU A 336 35.05 16.06 -16.72
CA LEU A 336 36.08 16.34 -15.72
C LEU A 336 37.48 15.95 -16.22
N GLU A 337 37.59 14.85 -16.96
CA GLU A 337 38.83 14.44 -17.62
C GLU A 337 39.25 15.44 -18.69
N ASP A 338 38.32 15.89 -19.53
CA ASP A 338 38.54 16.89 -20.56
C ASP A 338 38.98 18.21 -19.94
N PHE A 339 38.27 18.68 -18.91
CA PHE A 339 38.63 19.88 -18.16
C PHE A 339 40.03 19.81 -17.56
N ASN A 340 40.37 18.69 -16.89
CA ASN A 340 41.69 18.48 -16.30
C ASN A 340 42.82 18.44 -17.33
N ASN A 341 42.52 18.03 -18.57
CA ASN A 341 43.45 18.09 -19.70
C ASN A 341 43.48 19.47 -20.39
N GLY A 342 42.77 20.46 -19.85
CA GLY A 342 42.67 21.84 -20.34
C GLY A 342 41.56 22.05 -21.36
N GLY A 343 40.71 21.06 -21.62
CA GLY A 343 39.55 21.15 -22.50
C GLY A 343 38.37 21.90 -21.86
N ALA A 344 37.27 22.00 -22.62
CA ALA A 344 36.02 22.53 -22.10
C ALA A 344 35.38 21.56 -21.09
N TYR A 345 34.69 22.12 -20.11
CA TYR A 345 33.82 21.34 -19.23
C TYR A 345 32.41 21.37 -19.82
N VAL A 346 31.82 20.21 -20.15
CA VAL A 346 30.48 20.13 -20.74
C VAL A 346 29.73 18.92 -20.19
N VAL A 347 28.58 19.16 -19.57
CA VAL A 347 27.64 18.15 -19.06
C VAL A 347 26.34 18.29 -19.85
N ASN A 348 26.11 17.39 -20.79
CA ASN A 348 25.02 17.48 -21.76
C ASN A 348 24.46 16.12 -22.20
N THR A 349 24.55 15.09 -21.36
CA THR A 349 23.94 13.79 -21.63
C THR A 349 22.54 13.71 -21.03
N PHE A 350 21.75 12.74 -21.51
CA PHE A 350 20.40 12.48 -21.00
C PHE A 350 20.36 12.19 -19.49
N ILE A 351 21.34 11.43 -18.98
CA ILE A 351 21.51 11.19 -17.54
C ILE A 351 22.07 12.45 -16.85
N GLY A 352 22.93 13.18 -17.55
CA GLY A 352 23.49 14.44 -17.07
C GLY A 352 24.55 14.27 -15.99
N GLY A 353 24.70 15.30 -15.17
CA GLY A 353 25.61 15.27 -14.03
C GLY A 353 25.52 16.50 -13.15
N SER A 354 25.90 16.34 -11.89
CA SER A 354 25.80 17.39 -10.89
C SER A 354 26.90 17.30 -9.83
N ILE A 355 27.17 18.45 -9.22
CA ILE A 355 27.81 18.56 -7.91
C ILE A 355 26.76 19.06 -6.93
N PHE A 356 26.75 18.53 -5.71
CA PHE A 356 25.73 18.88 -4.72
C PHE A 356 26.26 18.81 -3.28
N VAL A 357 25.64 19.58 -2.40
CA VAL A 357 25.85 19.53 -0.95
C VAL A 357 24.57 19.07 -0.29
N VAL A 358 24.70 18.27 0.78
CA VAL A 358 23.53 17.82 1.54
C VAL A 358 22.92 19.02 2.26
N PRO A 359 21.66 19.40 1.97
CA PRO A 359 21.06 20.61 2.52
C PRO A 359 21.02 20.57 4.05
N GLY A 360 21.48 21.64 4.70
CA GLY A 360 21.52 21.75 6.16
C GLY A 360 22.58 20.89 6.86
N ALA A 361 23.35 20.07 6.13
CA ALA A 361 24.46 19.30 6.71
C ALA A 361 25.73 20.16 6.89
N ASN A 362 25.92 21.19 6.06
CA ASN A 362 27.02 22.13 6.17
C ASN A 362 26.57 23.55 5.75
N THR A 363 27.41 24.57 6.03
CA THR A 363 27.08 25.97 5.73
C THR A 363 27.69 26.46 4.41
N GLN A 364 28.18 25.57 3.54
CA GLN A 364 28.94 25.96 2.35
C GLN A 364 28.02 26.46 1.23
N GLY A 365 26.81 25.89 1.11
CA GLY A 365 25.79 26.40 0.18
C GLY A 365 25.20 27.75 0.57
N VAL A 366 25.43 28.25 1.79
CA VAL A 366 24.81 29.48 2.29
C VAL A 366 25.58 30.71 1.80
N PRO A 367 24.91 31.74 1.22
CA PRO A 367 25.58 32.94 0.72
C PRO A 367 26.36 33.68 1.79
N VAL A 368 27.66 33.89 1.55
CA VAL A 368 28.51 34.76 2.37
C VAL A 368 28.62 36.11 1.67
N ALA A 369 28.13 37.17 2.34
CA ALA A 369 28.01 38.51 1.75
C ALA A 369 27.19 38.51 0.43
N GLY A 370 26.12 37.70 0.38
CA GLY A 370 25.24 37.59 -0.78
C GLY A 370 25.83 36.79 -1.95
N LYS A 371 26.91 36.03 -1.75
CA LYS A 371 27.54 35.24 -2.80
C LYS A 371 27.84 33.81 -2.36
N VAL A 372 27.68 32.86 -3.27
CA VAL A 372 28.15 31.48 -3.13
C VAL A 372 29.20 31.22 -4.21
N LEU A 373 30.38 30.73 -3.82
CA LEU A 373 31.46 30.40 -4.74
C LEU A 373 31.09 29.12 -5.54
N LEU A 374 31.27 29.13 -6.86
CA LEU A 374 31.00 28.00 -7.74
C LEU A 374 32.28 27.34 -8.30
N GLY A 375 33.40 28.06 -8.30
CA GLY A 375 34.68 27.53 -8.77
C GLY A 375 35.73 28.61 -9.01
N GLN A 376 36.94 28.15 -9.29
CA GLN A 376 38.09 28.96 -9.69
C GLN A 376 38.60 28.49 -11.05
N PHE A 377 38.89 29.42 -11.96
CA PHE A 377 39.29 29.11 -13.33
C PHE A 377 40.47 29.97 -13.76
N THR A 378 41.54 29.33 -14.22
CA THR A 378 42.73 30.01 -14.73
C THR A 378 42.85 29.80 -16.24
N THR A 379 42.81 30.87 -17.02
CA THR A 379 42.93 30.82 -18.49
C THR A 379 43.44 32.13 -19.08
N SER A 380 43.95 32.10 -20.32
CA SER A 380 44.42 33.30 -21.05
C SER A 380 43.37 33.92 -21.97
N GLY A 381 42.25 33.23 -22.17
CA GLY A 381 41.16 33.63 -23.06
C GLY A 381 39.94 34.15 -22.31
N ILE A 382 38.84 34.28 -23.05
CA ILE A 382 37.51 34.60 -22.53
C ILE A 382 36.80 33.29 -22.18
N VAL A 383 36.19 33.22 -21.01
CA VAL A 383 35.37 32.10 -20.55
C VAL A 383 33.92 32.40 -20.83
N ASP A 384 33.23 31.49 -21.51
CA ASP A 384 31.76 31.45 -21.59
C ASP A 384 31.27 30.39 -20.62
N ALA A 385 30.53 30.82 -19.59
CA ALA A 385 29.92 29.94 -18.60
C ALA A 385 28.40 29.87 -18.83
N LEU A 386 27.87 28.66 -18.82
CA LEU A 386 26.45 28.32 -18.81
C LEU A 386 26.23 27.38 -17.64
N VAL A 387 25.52 27.80 -16.60
CA VAL A 387 25.40 27.08 -15.32
C VAL A 387 23.92 26.91 -14.97
N ASN A 388 23.54 25.74 -14.43
CA ASN A 388 22.23 25.53 -13.81
C ASN A 388 22.41 25.30 -12.32
N ILE A 389 21.62 25.98 -11.50
CA ILE A 389 21.76 26.00 -10.05
C ILE A 389 20.44 25.59 -9.42
N GLN A 390 20.51 24.68 -8.46
CA GLN A 390 19.43 24.40 -7.53
C GLN A 390 19.76 25.07 -6.19
N PHE A 391 18.79 25.79 -5.62
CA PHE A 391 18.91 26.39 -4.29
C PHE A 391 17.60 26.30 -3.50
N ARG A 392 17.69 26.40 -2.18
CA ARG A 392 16.54 26.41 -1.27
C ARG A 392 16.30 27.79 -0.70
N ASN A 393 15.03 28.15 -0.51
CA ASN A 393 14.62 29.36 0.19
C ASN A 393 14.47 29.13 1.71
N ALA A 394 14.11 30.19 2.44
CA ALA A 394 13.88 30.13 3.89
C ALA A 394 12.73 29.18 4.30
N ALA A 395 11.80 28.90 3.38
CA ALA A 395 10.71 27.95 3.56
C ALA A 395 11.11 26.51 3.18
N GLN A 396 12.40 26.28 2.89
CA GLN A 396 12.96 24.97 2.53
C GLN A 396 12.49 24.40 1.18
N GLU A 397 11.89 25.22 0.33
CA GLU A 397 11.47 24.85 -1.03
C GLU A 397 12.66 24.91 -2.00
N SER A 398 12.79 23.89 -2.85
CA SER A 398 13.82 23.82 -3.88
C SER A 398 13.40 24.62 -5.12
N ILE A 399 14.31 25.47 -5.60
CA ILE A 399 14.13 26.35 -6.74
C ILE A 399 15.24 26.05 -7.74
N TYR A 400 14.87 25.98 -9.02
CA TYR A 400 15.78 25.66 -10.11
C TYR A 400 15.97 26.91 -10.97
N ALA A 401 17.23 27.33 -11.10
CA ALA A 401 17.63 28.39 -12.00
C ALA A 401 18.46 27.79 -13.13
N GLU A 402 17.83 27.60 -14.28
CA GLU A 402 18.43 26.98 -15.46
C GLU A 402 18.91 28.05 -16.43
N GLY A 403 20.02 27.78 -17.13
CA GLY A 403 20.49 28.61 -18.22
C GLY A 403 21.12 29.94 -17.78
N LEU A 404 21.80 29.99 -16.63
CA LEU A 404 22.54 31.18 -16.21
C LEU A 404 23.81 31.33 -17.05
N THR A 405 23.87 32.36 -17.89
CA THR A 405 25.04 32.63 -18.75
C THR A 405 25.90 33.79 -18.24
N LEU A 406 27.22 33.66 -18.36
CA LEU A 406 28.16 34.74 -18.11
C LEU A 406 29.44 34.55 -18.92
N THR A 407 29.79 35.56 -19.71
CA THR A 407 31.08 35.65 -20.39
C THR A 407 32.06 36.47 -19.55
N PHE A 408 33.30 36.02 -19.32
CA PHE A 408 34.28 36.81 -18.56
C PHE A 408 35.73 36.56 -18.99
N PRO A 409 36.64 37.55 -18.92
CA PRO A 409 36.41 38.92 -18.44
C PRO A 409 35.55 39.75 -19.41
N GLN A 410 34.62 40.53 -18.86
CA GLN A 410 33.80 41.47 -19.62
C GLN A 410 34.69 42.62 -20.14
N VAL A 411 34.59 42.95 -21.43
CA VAL A 411 35.42 44.00 -22.04
C VAL A 411 34.75 45.35 -21.80
N GLY A 412 35.18 46.08 -20.76
CA GLY A 412 34.91 47.52 -20.58
C GLY A 412 33.46 47.91 -20.28
N VAL A 413 32.88 47.44 -19.17
CA VAL A 413 31.51 47.82 -18.75
C VAL A 413 31.51 48.72 -17.50
N GLY A 414 30.61 49.70 -17.43
CA GLY A 414 30.42 50.65 -16.32
C GLY A 414 29.54 51.84 -16.74
N CYS A 415 29.09 52.69 -15.81
CA CYS A 415 28.20 53.81 -16.17
C CYS A 415 28.85 54.76 -17.20
N THR A 416 28.26 54.83 -18.41
CA THR A 416 28.80 55.63 -19.52
C THR A 416 28.26 57.05 -19.56
N ASP A 417 27.26 57.38 -18.73
CA ASP A 417 26.67 58.72 -18.67
C ASP A 417 27.52 59.68 -17.82
N PRO A 418 28.19 60.69 -18.44
CA PRO A 418 29.03 61.65 -17.73
C PRO A 418 28.27 62.59 -16.77
N THR A 419 26.93 62.52 -16.73
CA THR A 419 26.07 63.27 -15.81
C THR A 419 25.60 62.47 -14.59
N ALA A 420 25.80 61.15 -14.59
CA ALA A 420 25.49 60.29 -13.45
C ALA A 420 26.51 60.46 -12.31
N CYS A 421 26.06 60.26 -11.06
CA CYS A 421 26.91 60.42 -9.88
C CYS A 421 27.97 59.30 -9.74
N ASN A 422 27.88 58.22 -10.52
CA ASN A 422 28.81 57.08 -10.55
C ASN A 422 29.44 56.80 -11.93
N TYR A 423 29.54 57.81 -12.81
CA TYR A 423 30.19 57.72 -14.13
C TYR A 423 31.62 57.13 -14.10
N ASP A 424 31.90 56.17 -14.99
CA ASP A 424 33.25 55.61 -15.23
C ASP A 424 33.78 55.96 -16.65
N PRO A 425 34.83 56.78 -16.76
CA PRO A 425 35.42 57.17 -18.05
C PRO A 425 36.19 56.06 -18.78
N ALA A 426 36.32 54.86 -18.22
CA ALA A 426 36.95 53.69 -18.86
C ALA A 426 35.93 52.68 -19.44
N ALA A 427 34.63 52.91 -19.26
CA ALA A 427 33.57 52.06 -19.79
C ALA A 427 33.31 52.33 -21.29
N GLU A 428 33.18 51.26 -22.08
CA GLU A 428 32.79 51.26 -23.50
C GLU A 428 31.34 50.75 -23.68
N LEU A 429 30.79 50.03 -22.71
CA LEU A 429 29.40 49.57 -22.63
C LEU A 429 28.76 50.01 -21.30
N ASP A 430 27.51 50.47 -21.33
CA ASP A 430 26.75 50.85 -20.13
C ASP A 430 26.20 49.61 -19.43
N ASP A 431 26.47 49.45 -18.13
CA ASP A 431 25.98 48.33 -17.31
C ASP A 431 24.66 48.66 -16.59
N GLY A 432 24.00 49.76 -16.97
CA GLY A 432 22.74 50.21 -16.36
C GLY A 432 22.91 50.75 -14.94
N SER A 433 24.15 50.85 -14.43
CA SER A 433 24.41 51.31 -13.07
C SER A 433 24.29 52.82 -12.89
N CYS A 434 24.05 53.60 -13.95
CA CYS A 434 24.02 55.06 -13.89
C CYS A 434 22.97 55.60 -12.89
N ALA A 435 23.46 56.12 -11.77
CA ALA A 435 22.67 56.65 -10.68
C ALA A 435 22.57 58.18 -10.75
N VAL A 436 21.42 58.69 -10.31
CA VAL A 436 21.18 60.12 -10.05
C VAL A 436 21.07 60.35 -8.55
N ASP A 437 21.39 61.56 -8.11
CA ASP A 437 21.09 61.97 -6.72
C ASP A 437 19.57 62.03 -6.52
N ASP A 438 19.07 61.49 -5.40
CA ASP A 438 17.67 61.64 -4.99
C ASP A 438 17.38 63.07 -4.47
N ASP A 439 16.11 63.39 -4.17
CA ASP A 439 15.72 64.72 -3.68
C ASP A 439 16.28 65.02 -2.27
N CYS A 440 16.72 63.98 -1.54
CA CYS A 440 17.45 64.10 -0.27
C CYS A 440 18.98 64.25 -0.48
N GLY A 441 19.48 64.21 -1.72
CA GLY A 441 20.89 64.42 -2.09
C GLY A 441 21.78 63.17 -1.94
N VAL A 442 21.20 61.97 -1.99
CA VAL A 442 21.90 60.69 -1.90
C VAL A 442 21.93 60.02 -3.28
N CYS A 443 23.13 59.72 -3.78
CA CYS A 443 23.34 59.02 -5.05
C CYS A 443 22.66 57.64 -5.01
N GLY A 444 21.64 57.43 -5.84
CA GLY A 444 20.82 56.21 -5.87
C GLY A 444 19.87 56.04 -4.66
N GLY A 445 19.53 57.12 -3.96
CA GLY A 445 18.60 57.08 -2.83
C GLY A 445 17.12 56.99 -3.24
N ASP A 446 16.26 56.62 -2.29
CA ASP A 446 14.81 56.40 -2.48
C ASP A 446 13.94 57.46 -1.78
N ASN A 447 14.51 58.63 -1.46
CA ASN A 447 13.88 59.72 -0.71
C ASN A 447 13.45 59.37 0.73
N SER A 448 13.71 58.16 1.24
CA SER A 448 13.28 57.72 2.59
C SER A 448 14.03 58.41 3.72
N SER A 449 15.28 58.83 3.46
CA SER A 449 16.14 59.46 4.45
C SER A 449 15.66 60.84 4.91
N CYS A 450 14.67 61.43 4.23
CA CYS A 450 14.05 62.70 4.59
C CYS A 450 12.50 62.71 4.50
N GLY A 451 11.84 61.55 4.57
CA GLY A 451 10.38 61.38 4.52
C GLY A 451 9.69 61.27 5.90
N GLY A 452 8.47 61.82 6.02
CA GLY A 452 7.62 61.74 7.22
C GLY A 452 6.44 62.73 7.19
N CYS A 453 5.48 62.66 8.12
CA CYS A 453 4.31 63.53 8.12
C CYS A 453 4.69 65.02 8.32
N THR A 454 4.52 65.84 7.29
CA THR A 454 4.91 67.28 7.32
C THR A 454 3.77 68.22 7.79
N ASP A 455 2.57 67.70 8.07
CA ASP A 455 1.42 68.49 8.55
C ASP A 455 1.43 68.65 10.08
N ALA A 456 1.75 69.85 10.55
CA ALA A 456 1.81 70.20 11.98
C ALA A 456 0.49 70.04 12.77
N SER A 457 -0.63 69.72 12.10
CA SER A 457 -1.94 69.48 12.71
C SER A 457 -2.34 68.01 12.85
N ALA A 458 -1.57 67.08 12.28
CA ALA A 458 -1.79 65.63 12.39
C ALA A 458 -1.35 65.08 13.76
N CYS A 459 -1.99 64.00 14.24
CA CYS A 459 -1.64 63.40 15.54
C CYS A 459 -0.28 62.66 15.56
N ASN A 460 0.39 62.51 14.42
CA ASN A 460 1.71 61.89 14.25
C ASN A 460 2.72 62.73 13.41
N TYR A 461 2.63 64.06 13.47
CA TYR A 461 3.54 65.00 12.78
C TYR A 461 5.04 64.83 13.12
N ASP A 462 5.92 64.89 12.11
CA ASP A 462 7.39 64.89 12.23
C ASP A 462 8.02 66.18 11.67
N SER A 463 8.83 66.85 12.51
CA SER A 463 9.51 68.10 12.19
C SER A 463 10.82 67.97 11.40
N ALA A 464 11.34 66.76 11.20
CA ALA A 464 12.57 66.50 10.45
C ALA A 464 12.34 66.13 8.97
N ALA A 465 11.09 65.85 8.60
CA ALA A 465 10.70 65.48 7.23
C ALA A 465 10.72 66.69 6.29
N ILE A 466 11.26 66.50 5.09
CA ILE A 466 11.26 67.47 3.97
C ILE A 466 10.24 67.04 2.91
N ILE A 467 9.96 65.74 2.83
CA ILE A 467 9.02 65.10 1.91
C ILE A 467 7.89 64.47 2.73
N ASP A 468 6.64 64.76 2.37
CA ASP A 468 5.45 64.18 3.01
C ASP A 468 5.20 62.77 2.50
N ASP A 469 5.30 61.77 3.37
CA ASP A 469 5.13 60.34 3.03
C ASP A 469 3.66 59.87 3.11
N GLY A 470 2.73 60.78 3.37
CA GLY A 470 1.30 60.48 3.45
C GLY A 470 0.88 59.81 4.76
N SER A 471 1.77 59.70 5.75
CA SER A 471 1.48 59.04 7.03
C SER A 471 0.60 59.86 7.99
N CYS A 472 0.21 61.09 7.67
CA CYS A 472 -0.52 61.99 8.57
C CYS A 472 -1.92 61.46 8.99
N ALA A 473 -2.11 61.22 10.29
CA ALA A 473 -3.33 60.63 10.88
C ALA A 473 -4.20 61.63 11.68
N VAL A 474 -5.51 61.31 11.80
CA VAL A 474 -6.53 62.03 12.58
C VAL A 474 -7.28 61.10 13.55
N ASN A 475 -7.92 61.65 14.60
CA ASN A 475 -8.71 60.88 15.56
C ASN A 475 -10.10 60.51 15.00
N ASP A 476 -10.60 59.29 15.31
CA ASP A 476 -11.95 58.80 14.94
C ASP A 476 -13.06 59.19 15.96
N GLU A 477 -14.33 58.87 15.65
CA GLU A 477 -15.48 59.19 16.52
C GLU A 477 -15.51 58.43 17.86
N CYS A 478 -14.68 57.39 18.02
CA CYS A 478 -14.44 56.67 19.28
C CYS A 478 -13.22 57.23 20.06
N GLY A 479 -12.52 58.22 19.50
CA GLY A 479 -11.47 58.99 20.15
C GLY A 479 -10.04 58.43 19.98
N ILE A 480 -9.79 57.54 19.02
CA ILE A 480 -8.49 56.90 18.80
C ILE A 480 -7.82 57.47 17.53
N CYS A 481 -6.54 57.87 17.63
CA CYS A 481 -5.72 58.36 16.50
C CYS A 481 -5.49 57.21 15.50
N GLY A 482 -6.08 57.31 14.30
CA GLY A 482 -6.03 56.27 13.26
C GLY A 482 -7.00 55.09 13.43
N GLY A 483 -8.07 55.21 14.23
CA GLY A 483 -9.07 54.15 14.44
C GLY A 483 -10.09 53.97 13.30
N THR A 484 -10.79 52.82 13.28
CA THR A 484 -11.71 52.40 12.19
C THR A 484 -13.21 52.68 12.45
N GLY A 485 -13.60 53.33 13.55
CA GLY A 485 -15.00 53.64 13.87
C GLY A 485 -15.87 52.45 14.35
N ILE A 486 -17.20 52.63 14.39
CA ILE A 486 -18.19 51.59 14.78
C ILE A 486 -18.32 50.56 13.64
N PRO A 487 -18.13 49.24 13.90
CA PRO A 487 -18.24 48.20 12.88
C PRO A 487 -19.60 48.18 12.17
N ALA A 488 -19.59 47.93 10.86
CA ALA A 488 -20.80 47.95 10.05
C ALA A 488 -21.71 46.76 10.37
N GLY A 489 -22.91 47.04 10.90
CA GLY A 489 -23.92 46.05 11.29
C GLY A 489 -24.41 46.25 12.72
N ASP A 490 -23.61 46.88 13.57
CA ASP A 490 -23.89 46.99 15.00
C ASP A 490 -24.66 48.27 15.37
N CYS A 491 -25.57 48.16 16.34
CA CYS A 491 -26.48 49.22 16.78
C CYS A 491 -25.87 50.13 17.89
N ASP A 492 -24.69 49.80 18.46
CA ASP A 492 -23.89 50.62 19.40
C ASP A 492 -22.37 50.27 19.43
N CYS A 493 -21.56 51.04 20.17
CA CYS A 493 -20.10 50.86 20.32
C CYS A 493 -19.67 49.61 21.11
N ASP A 494 -20.64 48.83 21.63
CA ASP A 494 -20.43 47.56 22.34
C ASP A 494 -20.79 46.32 21.48
N GLY A 495 -21.37 46.51 20.28
CA GLY A 495 -21.53 45.46 19.26
C GLY A 495 -22.87 44.70 19.20
N ASN A 496 -24.03 45.32 19.47
CA ASN A 496 -25.37 44.65 19.50
C ASN A 496 -26.20 44.75 18.19
N VAL A 497 -27.15 43.82 17.89
CA VAL A 497 -28.01 43.79 16.65
C VAL A 497 -29.54 43.56 16.89
N LEU A 498 -30.39 43.91 15.89
CA LEU A 498 -31.89 43.84 15.87
C LEU A 498 -32.47 42.44 15.56
N ASP A 499 -33.56 42.03 16.22
CA ASP A 499 -34.29 40.75 15.95
C ASP A 499 -35.40 40.85 14.88
N GLU A 500 -35.97 39.70 14.47
CA GLU A 500 -36.97 39.56 13.39
C GLU A 500 -38.36 40.13 13.71
N CYS A 501 -38.55 40.64 14.93
CA CYS A 501 -39.70 41.46 15.33
C CYS A 501 -39.34 42.95 15.51
N GLY A 502 -38.07 43.33 15.27
CA GLY A 502 -37.57 44.70 15.15
C GLY A 502 -36.98 45.33 16.41
N VAL A 503 -36.46 44.57 17.39
CA VAL A 503 -35.92 45.11 18.67
C VAL A 503 -34.43 44.74 18.86
N CYS A 504 -33.55 45.73 19.18
CA CYS A 504 -32.11 45.48 19.38
C CYS A 504 -31.90 44.70 20.69
N GLY A 505 -31.55 43.41 20.58
CA GLY A 505 -31.42 42.43 21.69
C GLY A 505 -32.67 41.62 22.13
N GLY A 506 -33.63 41.30 21.24
CA GLY A 506 -34.86 40.52 21.53
C GLY A 506 -34.83 39.00 21.15
N GLY A 507 -35.98 38.27 21.24
CA GLY A 507 -36.04 36.79 21.41
C GLY A 507 -36.96 35.88 20.54
N GLY A 508 -37.49 36.29 19.37
CA GLY A 508 -38.02 35.39 18.30
C GLY A 508 -39.37 34.62 18.44
N ILE A 509 -39.84 33.92 17.35
CA ILE A 509 -41.04 33.03 17.24
C ILE A 509 -40.63 31.53 17.25
N ALA A 510 -41.47 30.61 17.76
CA ALA A 510 -41.14 29.18 17.93
C ALA A 510 -41.66 28.26 16.79
N ASP A 511 -40.97 27.13 16.55
CA ASP A 511 -41.22 26.20 15.43
C ASP A 511 -42.58 25.47 15.48
N GLY A 512 -43.30 25.48 14.35
CA GLY A 512 -44.52 24.69 14.09
C GLY A 512 -45.77 25.49 13.72
N ASP A 513 -45.72 26.82 13.82
CA ASP A 513 -46.84 27.73 13.58
C ASP A 513 -46.74 28.42 12.21
N CYS A 514 -47.81 28.42 11.41
CA CYS A 514 -47.77 28.97 10.05
C CYS A 514 -47.97 30.51 9.93
N ASP A 515 -48.14 31.24 11.04
CA ASP A 515 -48.08 32.73 11.13
C ASP A 515 -47.80 33.23 12.57
N CYS A 516 -47.61 34.54 12.77
CA CYS A 516 -47.33 35.16 14.09
C CYS A 516 -48.53 35.12 15.09
N ASP A 517 -49.64 34.45 14.73
CA ASP A 517 -50.84 34.21 15.54
C ASP A 517 -51.13 32.69 15.81
N GLY A 518 -50.59 31.73 15.03
CA GLY A 518 -50.40 30.27 15.32
C GLY A 518 -51.39 29.18 14.79
N ASN A 519 -51.40 28.74 13.51
CA ASN A 519 -52.31 27.69 12.91
C ASN A 519 -51.64 26.57 11.99
N VAL A 520 -52.33 25.45 11.54
CA VAL A 520 -51.83 24.25 10.71
C VAL A 520 -52.85 23.44 9.78
N ILE A 521 -52.40 22.55 8.81
CA ILE A 521 -53.06 21.89 7.58
C ILE A 521 -53.60 20.39 7.65
N ASP A 522 -54.57 19.93 6.80
CA ASP A 522 -55.27 18.58 6.75
C ASP A 522 -55.00 17.56 5.57
N GLU A 523 -55.61 16.35 5.59
CA GLU A 523 -55.38 15.17 4.69
C GLU A 523 -56.05 15.18 3.29
N CYS A 524 -56.69 16.27 2.89
CA CYS A 524 -56.89 16.58 1.45
C CYS A 524 -56.04 17.78 1.00
N GLY A 525 -55.24 18.35 1.93
CA GLY A 525 -54.18 19.32 1.65
C GLY A 525 -54.49 20.79 1.92
N GLU A 526 -55.51 21.15 2.73
CA GLU A 526 -55.85 22.57 3.03
C GLU A 526 -55.73 22.94 4.52
N CYS A 527 -55.45 24.22 4.83
CA CYS A 527 -55.33 24.75 6.20
C CYS A 527 -56.71 24.87 6.88
N GLY A 528 -57.30 23.72 7.29
CA GLY A 528 -58.47 23.58 8.17
C GLY A 528 -59.79 22.93 7.64
N GLY A 529 -59.83 21.75 6.97
CA GLY A 529 -61.04 21.06 6.38
C GLY A 529 -61.29 19.53 6.72
N GLY A 530 -62.11 18.75 5.94
CA GLY A 530 -62.50 17.31 6.23
C GLY A 530 -63.11 16.38 5.10
N GLY A 531 -62.72 15.07 5.00
CA GLY A 531 -62.73 14.11 3.81
C GLY A 531 -63.87 13.05 3.48
N ILE A 532 -63.53 11.82 2.96
CA ILE A 532 -64.36 10.78 2.19
C ILE A 532 -65.13 9.70 3.05
N ALA A 533 -66.23 9.08 2.56
CA ALA A 533 -67.13 8.13 3.29
C ALA A 533 -67.29 6.69 2.69
N ASP A 534 -67.64 5.71 3.54
CA ASP A 534 -67.60 4.24 3.29
C ASP A 534 -68.71 3.62 2.40
N GLY A 535 -68.33 2.69 1.50
CA GLY A 535 -69.22 1.76 0.79
C GLY A 535 -68.97 1.64 -0.73
N ASP A 536 -68.16 2.54 -1.29
CA ASP A 536 -67.81 2.60 -2.70
C ASP A 536 -66.37 2.11 -2.91
N CYS A 537 -66.11 1.36 -3.99
CA CYS A 537 -64.78 0.82 -4.25
C CYS A 537 -63.78 1.81 -4.90
N ASP A 538 -64.15 3.08 -5.10
CA ASP A 538 -63.28 4.23 -5.43
C ASP A 538 -63.98 5.60 -5.17
N CYS A 539 -63.30 6.73 -5.43
CA CYS A 539 -63.86 8.09 -5.29
C CYS A 539 -65.02 8.41 -6.28
N ASP A 540 -65.47 7.44 -7.11
CA ASP A 540 -66.50 7.54 -8.18
C ASP A 540 -67.66 6.45 -8.16
N GLY A 541 -67.53 5.21 -7.61
CA GLY A 541 -68.54 4.19 -7.10
C GLY A 541 -69.26 3.07 -7.97
N SER A 542 -68.84 1.75 -8.03
CA SER A 542 -69.47 0.57 -8.82
C SER A 542 -69.46 -0.92 -8.20
N GLN A 543 -70.18 -2.00 -8.71
CA GLN A 543 -70.33 -3.44 -8.14
C GLN A 543 -70.60 -4.75 -9.05
N LEU A 544 -70.55 -6.06 -8.54
CA LEU A 544 -70.34 -7.47 -9.15
C LEU A 544 -71.50 -8.47 -9.61
N ASP A 545 -71.21 -9.61 -10.36
CA ASP A 545 -72.13 -10.65 -11.01
C ASP A 545 -72.15 -12.16 -10.51
N VAL A 546 -72.87 -13.10 -11.21
CA VAL A 546 -73.22 -14.50 -10.77
C VAL A 546 -72.15 -15.60 -10.94
N CYS A 547 -71.07 -15.34 -11.69
CA CYS A 547 -69.82 -16.11 -11.58
C CYS A 547 -68.78 -15.34 -10.72
N GLY A 548 -69.19 -14.21 -10.12
CA GLY A 548 -68.40 -13.44 -9.15
C GLY A 548 -67.48 -12.37 -9.76
N ILE A 549 -67.76 -11.84 -10.96
CA ILE A 549 -66.93 -10.81 -11.62
C ILE A 549 -67.71 -9.49 -11.78
N CYS A 550 -67.04 -8.34 -11.69
CA CYS A 550 -67.63 -7.01 -11.97
C CYS A 550 -68.00 -6.85 -13.47
N GLY A 551 -69.02 -7.60 -13.94
CA GLY A 551 -69.70 -7.50 -15.26
C GLY A 551 -69.50 -8.58 -16.36
N GLY A 552 -69.75 -9.91 -16.18
CA GLY A 552 -69.55 -11.04 -17.16
C GLY A 552 -70.75 -11.99 -17.55
N ASP A 553 -70.56 -13.09 -18.36
CA ASP A 553 -71.64 -13.84 -19.12
C ASP A 553 -71.82 -15.43 -19.11
N GLY A 554 -70.91 -16.29 -18.60
CA GLY A 554 -71.23 -17.62 -18.00
C GLY A 554 -71.34 -18.96 -18.81
N THR A 555 -70.29 -19.47 -19.50
CA THR A 555 -70.32 -20.81 -20.19
C THR A 555 -69.09 -21.76 -20.06
N THR A 556 -68.49 -21.96 -18.88
CA THR A 556 -67.14 -22.60 -18.73
C THR A 556 -67.02 -23.94 -17.94
N CYS A 557 -68.08 -24.73 -17.66
CA CYS A 557 -68.04 -25.78 -16.60
C CYS A 557 -68.27 -27.29 -17.02
N GLY A 558 -67.24 -28.06 -17.42
CA GLY A 558 -67.31 -29.55 -17.63
C GLY A 558 -65.95 -30.31 -17.65
N GLY A 559 -65.86 -31.51 -17.02
CA GLY A 559 -64.62 -32.22 -16.56
C GLY A 559 -64.85 -33.58 -15.81
N CYS A 560 -63.87 -34.17 -15.10
CA CYS A 560 -63.98 -35.51 -14.44
C CYS A 560 -64.77 -35.47 -13.12
N THR A 561 -65.61 -36.46 -12.80
CA THR A 561 -66.54 -36.37 -11.63
C THR A 561 -66.20 -37.28 -10.44
N ASP A 562 -65.07 -37.99 -10.47
CA ASP A 562 -64.59 -38.76 -9.33
C ASP A 562 -63.82 -37.88 -8.35
N ALA A 563 -64.42 -37.55 -7.20
CA ALA A 563 -63.83 -36.67 -6.19
C ALA A 563 -62.48 -37.14 -5.61
N SER A 564 -62.04 -38.37 -5.89
CA SER A 564 -60.75 -38.91 -5.46
C SER A 564 -59.69 -38.96 -6.57
N ALA A 565 -60.05 -38.59 -7.80
CA ALA A 565 -59.12 -38.41 -8.91
C ALA A 565 -58.58 -36.97 -8.92
N CYS A 566 -57.34 -36.78 -9.34
CA CYS A 566 -56.67 -35.48 -9.31
C CYS A 566 -57.05 -34.52 -10.43
N ASN A 567 -57.59 -35.03 -11.53
CA ASN A 567 -58.23 -34.21 -12.55
C ASN A 567 -59.75 -34.11 -12.36
N TYR A 568 -60.23 -34.35 -11.13
CA TYR A 568 -61.60 -34.08 -10.73
C TYR A 568 -61.96 -32.61 -10.92
N ASP A 569 -63.05 -32.36 -11.62
CA ASP A 569 -63.62 -31.05 -11.83
C ASP A 569 -64.91 -30.94 -10.98
N PRO A 570 -64.89 -30.16 -9.89
CA PRO A 570 -66.04 -30.01 -9.01
C PRO A 570 -67.17 -29.16 -9.60
N ASP A 571 -66.91 -28.38 -10.64
CA ASP A 571 -67.89 -27.58 -11.38
C ASP A 571 -68.39 -28.31 -12.64
N ALA A 572 -67.72 -29.40 -13.00
CA ALA A 572 -68.24 -30.36 -13.94
C ALA A 572 -69.45 -31.06 -13.38
N ILE A 573 -70.60 -30.65 -13.88
CA ILE A 573 -71.85 -31.37 -13.67
C ILE A 573 -71.97 -32.61 -14.59
N ILE A 574 -70.95 -32.90 -15.42
CA ILE A 574 -70.95 -33.95 -16.47
C ILE A 574 -69.55 -34.62 -16.57
N ASP A 575 -69.45 -35.95 -16.36
CA ASP A 575 -68.18 -36.72 -16.41
C ASP A 575 -67.72 -37.07 -17.82
N SER A 576 -66.43 -36.85 -18.09
CA SER A 576 -65.77 -37.11 -19.37
C SER A 576 -64.91 -38.39 -19.41
N GLY A 577 -64.77 -39.14 -18.31
CA GLY A 577 -64.08 -40.45 -18.26
C GLY A 577 -62.54 -40.38 -18.27
N SER A 578 -61.98 -39.21 -17.97
CA SER A 578 -60.55 -38.90 -18.01
C SER A 578 -59.81 -39.12 -16.68
N CYS A 579 -60.48 -39.65 -15.65
CA CYS A 579 -59.99 -39.62 -14.26
C CYS A 579 -58.64 -40.34 -14.04
N ALA A 580 -57.64 -39.63 -13.49
CA ALA A 580 -56.30 -40.11 -13.13
C ALA A 580 -56.03 -39.87 -11.62
N TYR A 581 -55.01 -40.51 -11.04
CA TYR A 581 -54.71 -40.47 -9.59
C TYR A 581 -53.27 -40.03 -9.33
N ASP A 582 -53.05 -39.34 -8.22
CA ASP A 582 -51.75 -38.78 -7.86
C ASP A 582 -50.72 -39.85 -7.48
N ASP A 583 -49.48 -39.64 -7.91
CA ASP A 583 -48.28 -40.30 -7.38
C ASP A 583 -47.83 -39.63 -6.05
N LEU A 584 -46.68 -40.00 -5.46
CA LEU A 584 -46.21 -39.38 -4.20
C LEU A 584 -45.94 -37.87 -4.35
N CYS A 585 -45.75 -37.41 -5.59
CA CYS A 585 -45.51 -36.02 -5.97
C CYS A 585 -46.79 -35.21 -6.23
N GLY A 586 -47.97 -35.81 -6.05
CA GLY A 586 -49.22 -35.12 -6.36
C GLY A 586 -49.46 -34.93 -7.86
N VAL A 587 -48.78 -35.71 -8.72
CA VAL A 587 -48.94 -35.65 -10.17
C VAL A 587 -49.81 -36.79 -10.66
N CYS A 588 -50.88 -36.40 -11.35
CA CYS A 588 -51.92 -37.26 -11.84
C CYS A 588 -51.42 -38.27 -12.89
N GLY A 589 -51.11 -39.50 -12.45
CA GLY A 589 -50.55 -40.57 -13.27
C GLY A 589 -49.02 -40.52 -13.48
N GLY A 590 -48.28 -39.87 -12.58
CA GLY A 590 -46.81 -39.76 -12.62
C GLY A 590 -46.04 -40.99 -12.10
N ASP A 591 -44.71 -40.92 -12.13
CA ASP A 591 -43.77 -41.96 -11.71
C ASP A 591 -42.78 -41.47 -10.63
N ASP A 592 -43.21 -40.53 -9.78
CA ASP A 592 -42.45 -39.91 -8.70
C ASP A 592 -41.22 -39.09 -9.15
N SER A 593 -40.98 -38.93 -10.45
CA SER A 593 -39.85 -38.16 -10.99
C SER A 593 -40.05 -36.64 -10.99
N THR A 594 -41.29 -36.18 -10.75
CA THR A 594 -41.67 -34.77 -10.87
C THR A 594 -41.55 -33.97 -9.58
N CYS A 595 -41.28 -34.61 -8.44
CA CYS A 595 -40.95 -33.96 -7.16
C CYS A 595 -39.66 -34.49 -6.53
N GLY A 596 -38.82 -35.14 -7.35
CA GLY A 596 -37.43 -35.41 -7.01
C GLY A 596 -36.62 -34.14 -7.24
N GLY A 597 -35.88 -33.71 -6.23
CA GLY A 597 -35.06 -32.50 -6.28
C GLY A 597 -34.47 -32.21 -4.90
N CYS A 598 -33.69 -31.14 -4.78
CA CYS A 598 -33.05 -30.84 -3.52
C CYS A 598 -34.06 -30.38 -2.45
N THR A 599 -34.14 -31.09 -1.32
CA THR A 599 -35.07 -30.77 -0.22
C THR A 599 -34.45 -29.92 0.89
N ASP A 600 -33.14 -29.63 0.81
CA ASP A 600 -32.43 -28.79 1.77
C ASP A 600 -32.67 -27.31 1.48
N ALA A 601 -33.36 -26.61 2.38
CA ALA A 601 -33.67 -25.19 2.26
C ALA A 601 -32.44 -24.26 2.23
N SER A 602 -31.26 -24.76 2.56
CA SER A 602 -29.99 -24.03 2.51
C SER A 602 -29.19 -24.24 1.22
N ALA A 603 -29.58 -25.23 0.39
CA ALA A 603 -28.96 -25.48 -0.90
C ALA A 603 -29.43 -24.47 -1.97
N CYS A 604 -28.58 -24.17 -2.93
CA CYS A 604 -28.87 -23.16 -3.96
C CYS A 604 -29.84 -23.64 -5.05
N ASN A 605 -29.94 -24.95 -5.26
CA ASN A 605 -30.94 -25.58 -6.11
C ASN A 605 -32.06 -26.20 -5.27
N TYR A 606 -32.27 -25.68 -4.05
CA TYR A 606 -33.41 -26.02 -3.23
C TYR A 606 -34.69 -25.90 -4.05
N ASP A 607 -35.39 -27.01 -4.18
CA ASP A 607 -36.70 -27.05 -4.78
C ASP A 607 -37.74 -27.15 -3.67
N PRO A 608 -38.45 -26.06 -3.33
CA PRO A 608 -39.50 -26.10 -2.33
C PRO A 608 -40.70 -26.98 -2.72
N ALA A 609 -40.79 -27.43 -3.97
CA ALA A 609 -41.78 -28.41 -4.43
C ALA A 609 -41.26 -29.86 -4.38
N ALA A 610 -39.96 -30.09 -4.14
CA ALA A 610 -39.41 -31.42 -3.96
C ALA A 610 -39.77 -31.95 -2.57
N ILE A 611 -40.27 -33.19 -2.55
CA ILE A 611 -40.66 -33.91 -1.32
C ILE A 611 -39.73 -35.12 -1.11
N ILE A 612 -38.91 -35.43 -2.12
CA ILE A 612 -37.99 -36.56 -2.16
C ILE A 612 -36.62 -36.02 -2.58
N ASP A 613 -35.62 -36.15 -1.70
CA ASP A 613 -34.24 -35.79 -2.00
C ASP A 613 -33.61 -36.85 -2.93
N ASP A 614 -33.23 -36.43 -4.12
CA ASP A 614 -32.59 -37.28 -5.13
C ASP A 614 -31.06 -37.18 -5.13
N GLY A 615 -30.48 -36.46 -4.15
CA GLY A 615 -29.05 -36.25 -4.01
C GLY A 615 -28.49 -35.16 -4.93
N SER A 616 -29.35 -34.37 -5.58
CA SER A 616 -28.93 -33.25 -6.44
C SER A 616 -28.56 -31.98 -5.67
N CYS A 617 -28.75 -31.94 -4.35
CA CYS A 617 -28.44 -30.76 -3.53
C CYS A 617 -27.03 -30.25 -3.76
N SER A 618 -26.95 -29.00 -4.22
CA SER A 618 -25.72 -28.28 -4.52
C SER A 618 -25.66 -27.02 -3.65
N THR A 619 -24.46 -26.64 -3.25
CA THR A 619 -24.21 -25.33 -2.64
C THR A 619 -23.84 -24.34 -3.73
N ASN A 620 -24.08 -23.05 -3.47
CA ASN A 620 -23.46 -22.03 -4.32
C ASN A 620 -21.95 -22.19 -4.20
N ASP A 621 -21.28 -22.14 -5.35
CA ASP A 621 -19.86 -21.89 -5.40
C ASP A 621 -19.59 -20.44 -4.93
N LEU A 622 -18.33 -20.05 -4.75
CA LEU A 622 -17.96 -18.69 -4.33
C LEU A 622 -18.51 -17.62 -5.29
N CYS A 623 -18.73 -17.98 -6.56
CA CYS A 623 -19.33 -17.13 -7.59
C CYS A 623 -20.86 -16.98 -7.51
N GLY A 624 -21.51 -17.66 -6.56
CA GLY A 624 -22.97 -17.68 -6.46
C GLY A 624 -23.64 -18.52 -7.55
N VAL A 625 -22.88 -19.35 -8.27
CA VAL A 625 -23.39 -20.31 -9.25
C VAL A 625 -23.64 -21.64 -8.55
N CYS A 626 -24.86 -22.13 -8.70
CA CYS A 626 -25.26 -23.34 -8.03
C CYS A 626 -24.59 -24.59 -8.62
N GLY A 627 -23.76 -25.28 -7.82
CA GLY A 627 -22.96 -26.41 -8.28
C GLY A 627 -21.85 -26.03 -9.26
N GLY A 628 -21.41 -24.77 -9.25
CA GLY A 628 -20.25 -24.32 -10.01
C GLY A 628 -18.93 -24.76 -9.39
N ASP A 629 -17.84 -24.52 -10.11
CA ASP A 629 -16.45 -24.87 -9.75
C ASP A 629 -15.58 -23.63 -9.51
N ASP A 630 -16.20 -22.51 -9.13
CA ASP A 630 -15.59 -21.20 -8.89
C ASP A 630 -14.97 -20.53 -10.13
N SER A 631 -14.92 -21.20 -11.29
CA SER A 631 -14.23 -20.70 -12.48
C SER A 631 -14.94 -19.54 -13.20
N SER A 632 -16.25 -19.38 -12.96
CA SER A 632 -17.09 -18.45 -13.73
C SER A 632 -16.98 -16.97 -13.32
N CYS A 633 -16.38 -16.70 -12.15
CA CYS A 633 -16.08 -15.36 -11.65
C CYS A 633 -14.64 -15.26 -11.13
N SER A 634 -13.80 -16.23 -11.51
CA SER A 634 -12.38 -16.25 -11.23
C SER A 634 -11.61 -15.64 -12.39
N GLY A 635 -10.67 -14.75 -12.10
CA GLY A 635 -9.85 -14.08 -13.09
C GLY A 635 -8.96 -13.03 -12.45
N CYS A 636 -8.07 -12.41 -13.21
CA CYS A 636 -7.12 -11.48 -12.62
C CYS A 636 -7.81 -10.24 -12.01
N LEU A 637 -7.66 -10.04 -10.70
CA LEU A 637 -8.24 -8.89 -9.99
C LEU A 637 -7.34 -7.65 -9.96
N ASN A 638 -6.06 -7.78 -10.28
CA ASN A 638 -5.14 -6.65 -10.23
C ASN A 638 -5.39 -5.72 -11.45
N PRO A 639 -5.80 -4.45 -11.23
CA PRO A 639 -6.12 -3.52 -12.32
C PRO A 639 -4.92 -3.12 -13.19
N ASN A 640 -3.69 -3.36 -12.71
CA ASN A 640 -2.44 -3.08 -13.42
C ASN A 640 -1.94 -4.28 -14.24
N ALA A 641 -2.60 -5.45 -14.17
CA ALA A 641 -2.25 -6.60 -14.98
C ALA A 641 -2.84 -6.51 -16.41
N GLU A 642 -2.15 -7.11 -17.37
CA GLU A 642 -2.54 -7.08 -18.80
C GLU A 642 -3.84 -7.84 -19.08
N ASN A 643 -4.15 -8.83 -18.27
CA ASN A 643 -5.35 -9.66 -18.35
C ASN A 643 -6.34 -9.37 -17.21
N TYR A 644 -6.31 -8.16 -16.64
CA TYR A 644 -7.27 -7.71 -15.64
C TYR A 644 -8.72 -7.97 -16.10
N ASP A 645 -9.49 -8.66 -15.26
CA ASP A 645 -10.91 -8.92 -15.46
C ASP A 645 -11.73 -8.17 -14.42
N SER A 646 -12.28 -7.03 -14.81
CA SER A 646 -13.20 -6.24 -13.97
C SER A 646 -14.48 -6.96 -13.54
N SER A 647 -14.80 -8.11 -14.16
CA SER A 647 -15.94 -8.95 -13.81
C SER A 647 -15.60 -10.12 -12.89
N ALA A 648 -14.31 -10.37 -12.64
CA ALA A 648 -13.88 -11.34 -11.65
C ALA A 648 -14.18 -10.86 -10.23
N LEU A 649 -14.55 -11.78 -9.36
CA LEU A 649 -14.77 -11.59 -7.93
C LEU A 649 -13.64 -12.22 -7.09
N TYR A 650 -12.89 -13.16 -7.67
CA TYR A 650 -11.77 -13.87 -7.03
C TYR A 650 -10.57 -13.91 -7.98
N ASP A 651 -9.37 -13.71 -7.44
CA ASP A 651 -8.12 -13.84 -8.18
C ASP A 651 -7.72 -15.31 -8.27
N ASP A 652 -7.56 -15.83 -9.48
CA ASP A 652 -7.10 -17.20 -9.74
C ASP A 652 -5.59 -17.32 -9.96
N GLY A 653 -4.86 -16.22 -9.76
CA GLY A 653 -3.42 -16.16 -10.00
C GLY A 653 -3.06 -16.22 -11.48
N SER A 654 -4.03 -16.03 -12.38
CA SER A 654 -3.77 -15.96 -13.82
C SER A 654 -3.18 -14.63 -14.27
N CYS A 655 -3.07 -13.64 -13.38
CA CYS A 655 -2.55 -12.31 -13.70
C CYS A 655 -1.21 -12.37 -14.44
N SER A 656 -1.10 -11.59 -15.53
CA SER A 656 0.08 -11.53 -16.38
C SER A 656 0.57 -10.10 -16.56
N TRP A 657 1.89 -9.94 -16.61
CA TRP A 657 2.58 -8.67 -16.80
C TRP A 657 3.79 -8.82 -17.72
N GLY A 658 4.25 -7.70 -18.30
CA GLY A 658 5.45 -7.65 -19.13
C GLY A 658 5.30 -8.48 -20.41
N ASP A 659 4.20 -8.28 -21.13
CA ASP A 659 3.76 -9.02 -22.32
C ASP A 659 3.64 -10.54 -22.08
N GLY A 660 3.10 -10.92 -20.92
CA GLY A 660 2.95 -12.31 -20.49
C GLY A 660 4.25 -13.01 -20.07
N LEU A 661 5.34 -12.26 -19.85
CA LEU A 661 6.62 -12.82 -19.39
C LEU A 661 6.68 -13.01 -17.87
N CYS A 662 5.82 -12.35 -17.11
CA CYS A 662 5.72 -12.46 -15.66
C CYS A 662 4.31 -12.88 -15.24
N THR A 663 4.22 -13.81 -14.29
CA THR A 663 2.95 -14.28 -13.70
C THR A 663 2.76 -13.75 -12.27
N GLY A 664 3.45 -12.67 -11.92
CA GLY A 664 3.36 -12.01 -10.61
C GLY A 664 4.47 -12.39 -9.63
N LEU A 665 4.25 -12.08 -8.36
CA LEU A 665 5.21 -12.28 -7.28
C LEU A 665 4.91 -13.57 -6.50
N SER A 666 5.92 -14.17 -5.87
CA SER A 666 5.74 -15.20 -4.85
C SER A 666 6.72 -15.01 -3.70
N TYR A 667 6.47 -15.66 -2.57
CA TYR A 667 7.39 -15.68 -1.43
C TYR A 667 7.72 -17.10 -0.97
N GLU A 668 8.86 -17.26 -0.29
CA GLU A 668 9.18 -18.44 0.53
C GLU A 668 9.51 -17.99 1.96
N VAL A 669 9.22 -18.85 2.95
CA VAL A 669 9.63 -18.64 4.34
C VAL A 669 11.00 -19.29 4.55
N VAL A 670 11.99 -18.48 4.92
CA VAL A 670 13.37 -18.93 5.18
C VAL A 670 13.52 -19.42 6.61
N SER A 671 12.96 -18.66 7.56
CA SER A 671 13.07 -18.95 8.98
C SER A 671 11.89 -18.38 9.75
N SER A 672 11.45 -19.13 10.77
CA SER A 672 10.36 -18.80 11.66
C SER A 672 10.87 -18.46 13.05
N ASP A 673 10.60 -17.23 13.50
CA ASP A 673 11.11 -16.67 14.76
C ASP A 673 12.63 -16.84 15.00
N PRO A 674 13.49 -16.49 14.02
CA PRO A 674 14.94 -16.61 14.20
C PRO A 674 15.50 -15.73 15.33
N LEU A 675 14.76 -14.68 15.72
CA LEU A 675 15.21 -13.68 16.69
C LEU A 675 14.57 -13.84 18.08
N GLY A 676 13.60 -14.75 18.25
CA GLY A 676 12.83 -14.89 19.48
C GLY A 676 11.87 -13.73 19.75
N THR A 677 11.47 -13.00 18.70
CA THR A 677 10.61 -11.80 18.74
C THR A 677 9.26 -12.01 18.05
N GLY A 678 9.01 -13.19 17.48
CA GLY A 678 7.86 -13.48 16.60
C GLY A 678 8.06 -13.01 15.16
N ALA A 679 9.28 -12.61 14.76
CA ALA A 679 9.57 -12.20 13.39
C ALA A 679 9.69 -13.40 12.45
N VAL A 680 9.29 -13.25 11.19
CA VAL A 680 9.46 -14.26 10.14
C VAL A 680 10.34 -13.69 9.04
N THR A 681 11.27 -14.49 8.54
CA THR A 681 12.12 -14.13 7.40
C THR A 681 11.52 -14.69 6.12
N TYR A 682 11.13 -13.80 5.22
CA TYR A 682 10.59 -14.09 3.90
C TYR A 682 11.63 -13.81 2.82
N ARG A 683 11.56 -14.53 1.70
CA ARG A 683 12.23 -14.16 0.46
C ARG A 683 11.21 -13.93 -0.64
N LEU A 684 11.36 -12.82 -1.34
CA LEU A 684 10.46 -12.38 -2.40
C LEU A 684 11.01 -12.76 -3.78
N TYR A 685 10.16 -13.27 -4.66
CA TYR A 685 10.50 -13.67 -6.02
C TYR A 685 9.56 -13.05 -7.04
N ALA A 686 10.09 -12.77 -8.24
CA ALA A 686 9.31 -12.63 -9.45
C ALA A 686 9.15 -13.99 -10.14
N ASN A 687 7.93 -14.37 -10.50
CA ASN A 687 7.62 -15.59 -11.25
C ASN A 687 7.61 -15.28 -12.75
N LEU A 688 8.46 -15.95 -13.51
CA LEU A 688 8.70 -15.69 -14.91
C LEU A 688 8.36 -16.90 -15.77
N THR A 689 7.88 -16.64 -16.99
CA THR A 689 7.64 -17.69 -17.97
C THR A 689 8.95 -18.13 -18.63
N PRO A 690 8.99 -19.31 -19.29
CA PRO A 690 10.20 -19.79 -19.96
C PRO A 690 10.72 -18.88 -21.09
N ASP A 691 9.89 -17.95 -21.57
CA ASP A 691 10.24 -16.99 -22.62
C ASP A 691 10.96 -15.74 -22.07
N ALA A 692 10.92 -15.52 -20.75
CA ALA A 692 11.68 -14.48 -20.06
C ALA A 692 13.16 -14.88 -19.94
N ALA A 693 14.07 -14.01 -20.35
CA ALA A 693 15.51 -14.29 -20.30
C ALA A 693 16.18 -13.79 -19.02
N GLU A 694 15.86 -12.57 -18.57
CA GLU A 694 16.42 -12.02 -17.32
C GLU A 694 15.59 -10.85 -16.77
N VAL A 695 15.62 -10.64 -15.46
CA VAL A 695 15.21 -9.38 -14.82
C VAL A 695 16.41 -8.45 -14.78
N THR A 696 16.24 -7.24 -15.29
CA THR A 696 17.33 -6.26 -15.43
C THR A 696 17.22 -5.13 -14.41
N ALA A 697 16.01 -4.80 -13.95
CA ALA A 697 15.80 -3.75 -12.96
C ALA A 697 14.56 -3.99 -12.10
N ALA A 698 14.56 -3.43 -10.89
CA ALA A 698 13.37 -3.15 -10.09
C ALA A 698 13.35 -1.64 -9.79
N TYR A 699 12.19 -0.99 -9.93
CA TYR A 699 12.12 0.48 -9.92
C TYR A 699 10.78 1.02 -9.42
N GLY A 700 10.74 2.30 -9.05
CA GLY A 700 9.53 3.04 -8.70
C GLY A 700 9.62 4.53 -9.05
N THR A 701 8.46 5.17 -9.25
CA THR A 701 8.26 6.61 -9.51
C THR A 701 6.97 7.09 -8.83
N ASP A 702 6.64 8.38 -8.91
CA ASP A 702 5.39 8.95 -8.40
C ASP A 702 4.11 8.41 -9.07
N THR A 703 4.21 7.93 -10.30
CA THR A 703 3.09 7.35 -11.06
C THR A 703 3.06 5.82 -10.97
N THR A 704 4.21 5.18 -10.76
CA THR A 704 4.35 3.73 -10.58
C THR A 704 5.21 3.47 -9.35
N PRO A 705 4.66 3.59 -8.12
CA PRO A 705 5.47 3.49 -6.91
C PRO A 705 6.00 2.08 -6.68
N TRP A 706 7.16 1.97 -6.03
CA TRP A 706 7.70 0.72 -5.51
C TRP A 706 7.79 0.81 -4.00
N SER A 707 7.14 -0.12 -3.28
CA SER A 707 7.13 -0.08 -1.83
C SER A 707 7.13 -1.46 -1.19
N MET A 708 7.78 -1.54 -0.03
CA MET A 708 7.68 -2.64 0.93
C MET A 708 7.29 -2.02 2.27
N THR A 709 6.06 -2.24 2.72
CA THR A 709 5.57 -1.69 4.00
C THR A 709 5.26 -2.81 4.98
N SER A 710 5.54 -2.61 6.27
CA SER A 710 5.22 -3.58 7.33
C SER A 710 4.24 -3.00 8.34
N THR A 711 3.28 -3.82 8.81
CA THR A 711 2.38 -3.45 9.91
C THR A 711 3.03 -3.61 11.30
N ALA A 712 4.28 -4.10 11.38
CA ALA A 712 5.01 -4.21 12.64
C ALA A 712 5.36 -2.84 13.23
N VAL A 713 5.23 -2.70 14.55
CA VAL A 713 5.66 -1.47 15.26
C VAL A 713 7.17 -1.24 15.13
N ASP A 714 7.94 -2.31 15.08
CA ASP A 714 9.40 -2.28 14.94
C ASP A 714 9.85 -2.45 13.46
N GLY A 715 8.89 -2.48 12.52
CA GLY A 715 9.06 -2.65 11.07
C GLY A 715 9.98 -3.80 10.64
N PHE A 716 10.95 -3.51 9.77
CA PHE A 716 11.88 -4.53 9.24
C PHE A 716 13.13 -4.68 10.11
N TYR A 717 13.57 -5.92 10.31
CA TYR A 717 14.82 -6.20 11.01
C TYR A 717 16.02 -6.01 10.08
N ASN A 718 16.95 -5.16 10.49
CA ASN A 718 18.25 -4.98 9.85
C ASN A 718 19.38 -5.15 10.88
N ASP A 719 20.39 -5.95 10.54
CA ASP A 719 21.56 -6.20 11.37
C ASP A 719 22.57 -5.05 11.24
N ALA A 720 23.22 -4.67 12.34
CA ALA A 720 24.19 -3.57 12.34
C ALA A 720 25.46 -3.85 11.52
N VAL A 721 25.75 -5.12 11.21
CA VAL A 721 26.82 -5.52 10.26
C VAL A 721 26.27 -6.05 8.93
N GLY A 722 24.98 -5.78 8.69
CA GLY A 722 24.23 -6.07 7.47
C GLY A 722 24.58 -5.19 6.28
N ALA A 723 23.81 -5.36 5.21
CA ALA A 723 23.93 -4.56 3.99
C ALA A 723 22.60 -4.50 3.23
N ASP A 724 22.34 -3.38 2.56
CA ASP A 724 21.11 -3.13 1.79
C ASP A 724 20.91 -4.14 0.65
N PHE A 725 21.99 -4.75 0.18
CA PHE A 725 22.01 -5.65 -0.97
C PHE A 725 22.53 -7.04 -0.61
N GLY A 726 21.83 -8.06 -1.08
CA GLY A 726 22.12 -9.47 -0.78
C GLY A 726 23.56 -9.88 -1.07
N GLY A 727 24.13 -9.51 -2.23
CA GLY A 727 25.51 -9.88 -2.56
C GLY A 727 26.56 -9.27 -1.62
N SER A 728 26.23 -8.16 -0.98
CA SER A 728 27.09 -7.49 0.01
C SER A 728 27.02 -8.10 1.42
N VAL A 729 26.01 -8.93 1.70
CA VAL A 729 25.93 -9.68 2.97
C VAL A 729 26.99 -10.78 2.97
N ASN A 730 27.91 -10.75 3.94
CA ASN A 730 29.04 -11.67 3.99
C ASN A 730 28.76 -12.91 4.87
N PRO A 731 28.57 -14.11 4.29
CA PRO A 731 28.25 -15.33 5.05
C PRO A 731 29.36 -15.78 6.01
N LEU A 732 30.60 -15.33 5.81
CA LEU A 732 31.71 -15.65 6.72
C LEU A 732 31.51 -15.05 8.12
N PHE A 733 30.63 -14.06 8.25
CA PHE A 733 30.32 -13.41 9.52
C PHE A 733 29.22 -14.11 10.33
N TYR A 734 28.47 -15.06 9.77
CA TYR A 734 27.40 -15.79 10.49
C TYR A 734 27.90 -16.50 11.75
N GLY A 735 29.14 -17.01 11.74
CA GLY A 735 29.72 -17.66 12.92
C GLY A 735 30.00 -16.71 14.08
N ALA A 736 30.19 -15.41 13.82
CA ALA A 736 30.43 -14.38 14.83
C ALA A 736 29.15 -13.58 15.16
N PHE A 737 28.27 -13.42 14.18
CA PHE A 737 26.99 -12.69 14.26
C PHE A 737 25.90 -13.58 13.63
N PRO A 738 25.31 -14.52 14.39
CA PRO A 738 24.32 -15.46 13.85
C PRO A 738 23.06 -14.79 13.30
N ASN A 739 22.68 -13.64 13.85
CA ASN A 739 21.47 -12.93 13.43
C ASN A 739 21.60 -12.24 12.07
N LEU A 740 22.83 -12.07 11.55
CA LEU A 740 23.10 -11.50 10.23
C LEU A 740 22.49 -12.35 9.09
N GLU A 741 22.26 -13.64 9.31
CA GLU A 741 21.60 -14.52 8.33
C GLU A 741 20.17 -14.07 8.03
N PHE A 742 19.53 -13.38 8.98
CA PHE A 742 18.14 -12.94 8.91
C PHE A 742 18.02 -11.43 8.63
N ASP A 743 19.12 -10.78 8.24
CA ASP A 743 19.13 -9.40 7.78
C ASP A 743 18.16 -9.21 6.60
N SER A 744 17.56 -8.02 6.50
CA SER A 744 16.66 -7.67 5.40
C SER A 744 17.43 -6.92 4.32
N TRP A 745 17.22 -7.27 3.05
CA TRP A 745 18.00 -6.73 1.94
C TRP A 745 17.31 -6.97 0.59
N PHE A 746 17.70 -6.18 -0.41
CA PHE A 746 17.21 -6.28 -1.78
C PHE A 746 18.22 -6.95 -2.71
N THR A 747 17.79 -7.49 -3.84
CA THR A 747 18.68 -8.09 -4.84
C THR A 747 18.00 -8.21 -6.20
N ILE A 748 18.77 -8.56 -7.23
CA ILE A 748 18.26 -9.17 -8.46
C ILE A 748 19.00 -10.50 -8.65
N GLY A 749 18.42 -11.55 -8.08
CA GLY A 749 18.84 -12.95 -8.20
C GLY A 749 20.16 -13.36 -7.53
N ALA A 750 20.84 -12.46 -6.82
CA ALA A 750 22.03 -12.77 -6.04
C ALA A 750 21.70 -13.21 -4.61
N GLN A 751 22.42 -14.22 -4.10
CA GLN A 751 22.37 -14.67 -2.70
C GLN A 751 23.50 -14.02 -1.87
N PRO A 752 23.44 -14.10 -0.52
CA PRO A 752 24.55 -13.69 0.34
C PRO A 752 25.91 -14.28 -0.07
N GLY A 753 26.85 -13.40 -0.38
CA GLY A 753 28.22 -13.73 -0.81
C GLY A 753 28.42 -13.95 -2.30
N ASP A 754 27.37 -13.83 -3.12
CA ASP A 754 27.49 -13.76 -4.58
C ASP A 754 27.99 -12.37 -5.00
N ASP A 755 28.72 -12.31 -6.12
CA ASP A 755 29.01 -11.03 -6.79
C ASP A 755 27.72 -10.60 -7.51
N ASP A 756 26.98 -9.66 -6.94
CA ASP A 756 25.66 -9.27 -7.43
C ASP A 756 25.74 -8.36 -8.67
N GLY A 757 26.84 -7.60 -8.82
CA GLY A 757 27.01 -6.53 -9.80
C GLY A 757 25.76 -5.67 -9.97
N LEU A 758 25.07 -5.48 -8.84
CA LEU A 758 23.85 -4.71 -8.70
C LEU A 758 24.26 -3.24 -8.58
N ASN A 759 23.58 -2.39 -9.34
CA ASN A 759 23.75 -0.95 -9.31
C ASN A 759 22.45 -0.35 -8.81
N SER A 760 22.52 0.82 -8.18
CA SER A 760 21.37 1.54 -7.69
C SER A 760 21.42 3.00 -8.16
N ALA A 761 20.26 3.56 -8.45
CA ALA A 761 20.08 4.97 -8.78
C ALA A 761 18.78 5.44 -8.16
N PHE A 762 18.85 6.31 -7.16
CA PHE A 762 17.71 6.79 -6.38
C PHE A 762 17.72 8.31 -6.34
N ASP A 763 16.54 8.92 -6.38
CA ASP A 763 16.35 10.33 -6.09
C ASP A 763 16.96 10.69 -4.73
N ALA A 764 17.72 11.77 -4.67
CA ALA A 764 18.32 12.25 -3.43
C ALA A 764 17.29 12.66 -2.37
N ALA A 765 16.04 12.94 -2.77
CA ALA A 765 14.94 13.20 -1.86
C ALA A 765 14.37 11.93 -1.20
N LEU A 766 14.73 10.74 -1.68
CA LEU A 766 14.27 9.46 -1.12
C LEU A 766 15.17 9.03 0.04
N THR A 767 14.56 8.84 1.20
CA THR A 767 15.19 8.21 2.38
C THR A 767 14.93 6.72 2.44
N SER A 768 14.40 6.09 1.38
CA SER A 768 13.85 4.72 1.39
C SER A 768 14.77 3.68 2.02
N PHE A 769 16.08 3.68 1.68
CA PHE A 769 17.04 2.76 2.29
C PHE A 769 17.44 3.16 3.71
N GLU A 770 17.54 4.45 4.02
CA GLU A 770 17.84 4.91 5.38
C GLU A 770 16.70 4.55 6.34
N ASP A 771 15.46 4.80 5.90
CA ASP A 771 14.24 4.44 6.61
C ASP A 771 14.18 2.92 6.78
N PHE A 772 14.32 2.16 5.69
CA PHE A 772 14.34 0.70 5.71
C PHE A 772 15.38 0.13 6.67
N ASN A 773 16.65 0.58 6.57
CA ASN A 773 17.74 0.13 7.44
C ASN A 773 17.56 0.53 8.90
N SER A 774 16.80 1.59 9.17
CA SER A 774 16.41 2.00 10.52
C SER A 774 15.19 1.24 11.05
N GLY A 775 14.66 0.30 10.28
CA GLY A 775 13.48 -0.51 10.59
C GLY A 775 12.16 0.12 10.18
N GLY A 776 12.17 1.15 9.34
CA GLY A 776 10.99 1.74 8.70
C GLY A 776 10.59 1.05 7.40
N ASP A 777 9.59 1.61 6.72
CA ASP A 777 9.13 1.12 5.42
C ASP A 777 10.07 1.55 4.29
N PHE A 778 10.11 0.76 3.21
CA PHE A 778 10.78 1.14 1.97
C PHE A 778 9.74 1.68 0.99
N VAL A 779 9.85 2.94 0.56
CA VAL A 779 8.90 3.55 -0.39
C VAL A 779 9.66 4.40 -1.41
N VAL A 780 9.38 4.20 -2.69
CA VAL A 780 9.93 4.93 -3.83
C VAL A 780 8.75 5.47 -4.65
N ASP A 781 8.42 6.74 -4.45
CA ASP A 781 7.23 7.39 -5.01
C ASP A 781 7.48 8.84 -5.45
N THR A 782 8.74 9.21 -5.74
CA THR A 782 9.07 10.55 -6.24
C THR A 782 9.06 10.61 -7.76
N PHE A 783 8.96 11.82 -8.31
CA PHE A 783 8.97 12.07 -9.75
C PHE A 783 10.25 11.55 -10.45
N ILE A 784 11.42 11.72 -9.82
CA ILE A 784 12.68 11.13 -10.31
C ILE A 784 12.69 9.62 -10.07
N GLY A 785 12.12 9.18 -8.94
CA GLY A 785 11.98 7.78 -8.60
C GLY A 785 13.27 7.14 -8.12
N GLY A 786 13.34 5.83 -8.21
CA GLY A 786 14.50 5.06 -7.81
C GLY A 786 14.48 3.66 -8.40
N SER A 787 15.67 3.09 -8.62
CA SER A 787 15.82 1.76 -9.20
C SER A 787 17.08 1.06 -8.73
N ILE A 788 16.98 -0.27 -8.65
CA ILE A 788 18.13 -1.18 -8.65
C ILE A 788 18.18 -1.89 -10.00
N PHE A 789 19.37 -2.09 -10.56
CA PHE A 789 19.54 -2.71 -11.87
C PHE A 789 20.85 -3.47 -12.01
N VAL A 790 20.84 -4.48 -12.87
CA VAL A 790 22.02 -5.23 -13.30
C VAL A 790 22.32 -4.91 -14.75
N VAL A 791 23.60 -4.86 -15.12
CA VAL A 791 23.98 -4.62 -16.52
C VAL A 791 23.55 -5.82 -17.37
N PRO A 792 22.67 -5.64 -18.37
CA PRO A 792 22.09 -6.76 -19.12
C PRO A 792 23.15 -7.63 -19.80
N GLY A 793 23.13 -8.94 -19.55
CA GLY A 793 24.11 -9.90 -20.10
C GLY A 793 25.53 -9.80 -19.55
N ALA A 794 25.81 -8.90 -18.59
CA ALA A 794 27.09 -8.88 -17.88
C ALA A 794 27.14 -9.92 -16.75
N ASN A 795 25.98 -10.14 -16.10
CA ASN A 795 25.82 -10.95 -14.89
C ASN A 795 24.69 -11.97 -15.09
N ALA A 796 24.86 -13.19 -14.56
CA ALA A 796 23.90 -14.29 -14.72
C ALA A 796 22.78 -14.28 -13.67
N GLN A 797 22.83 -13.37 -12.71
CA GLN A 797 22.00 -13.34 -11.51
C GLN A 797 20.55 -12.94 -11.85
N GLY A 798 20.34 -12.04 -12.82
CA GLY A 798 18.99 -11.71 -13.30
C GLY A 798 18.30 -12.84 -14.06
N VAL A 799 18.98 -13.94 -14.40
CA VAL A 799 18.41 -15.05 -15.16
C VAL A 799 17.54 -15.92 -14.23
N PRO A 800 16.27 -16.23 -14.61
CA PRO A 800 15.42 -17.07 -13.78
C PRO A 800 16.01 -18.46 -13.53
N VAL A 801 16.00 -18.87 -12.25
CA VAL A 801 16.29 -20.23 -11.80
C VAL A 801 14.96 -20.89 -11.45
N ASP A 802 14.64 -22.00 -12.10
CA ASP A 802 13.34 -22.69 -11.97
C ASP A 802 12.13 -21.75 -12.20
N GLY A 803 12.27 -20.80 -13.12
CA GLY A 803 11.23 -19.83 -13.47
C GLY A 803 11.07 -18.71 -12.43
N LYS A 804 12.02 -18.51 -11.53
CA LYS A 804 11.97 -17.45 -10.51
C LYS A 804 13.25 -16.63 -10.45
N VAL A 805 13.12 -15.34 -10.16
CA VAL A 805 14.25 -14.46 -9.81
C VAL A 805 14.01 -13.90 -8.40
N LEU A 806 15.00 -14.04 -7.53
CA LEU A 806 14.97 -13.49 -6.17
C LEU A 806 15.05 -11.96 -6.23
N LEU A 807 14.22 -11.26 -5.47
CA LEU A 807 14.18 -9.79 -5.40
C LEU A 807 14.61 -9.22 -4.04
N GLY A 808 14.61 -10.06 -2.99
CA GLY A 808 15.06 -9.65 -1.67
C GLY A 808 14.69 -10.64 -0.58
N GLN A 809 15.20 -10.37 0.63
CA GLN A 809 14.87 -11.04 1.87
C GLN A 809 14.36 -10.01 2.88
N PHE A 810 13.29 -10.32 3.60
CA PHE A 810 12.63 -9.40 4.50
C PHE A 810 12.25 -10.10 5.80
N THR A 811 12.75 -9.60 6.92
CA THR A 811 12.45 -10.13 8.25
C THR A 811 11.58 -9.14 9.01
N THR A 812 10.37 -9.54 9.41
CA THR A 812 9.48 -8.68 10.21
C THR A 812 8.50 -9.52 11.05
N SER A 813 7.97 -8.95 12.13
CA SER A 813 6.89 -9.54 12.94
C SER A 813 5.48 -9.14 12.47
N GLY A 814 5.40 -8.28 11.46
CA GLY A 814 4.17 -7.73 10.91
C GLY A 814 3.78 -8.38 9.59
N GLN A 815 2.65 -7.92 9.07
CA GLN A 815 2.22 -8.20 7.71
C GLN A 815 2.97 -7.29 6.75
N VAL A 816 3.46 -7.81 5.63
CA VAL A 816 4.17 -7.00 4.64
C VAL A 816 3.30 -6.81 3.41
N ASN A 817 3.16 -5.57 2.95
CA ASN A 817 2.58 -5.27 1.65
C ASN A 817 3.72 -4.90 0.69
N ALA A 818 3.95 -5.76 -0.29
CA ALA A 818 4.89 -5.54 -1.38
C ALA A 818 4.13 -4.99 -2.60
N LEU A 819 4.64 -3.91 -3.19
CA LEU A 819 4.25 -3.38 -4.49
C LEU A 819 5.53 -3.20 -5.30
N VAL A 820 5.76 -3.99 -6.34
CA VAL A 820 7.03 -4.03 -7.06
C VAL A 820 6.82 -3.84 -8.57
N ASN A 821 7.68 -3.03 -9.19
CA ASN A 821 7.78 -2.91 -10.64
C ASN A 821 9.15 -3.42 -11.08
N ILE A 822 9.18 -4.21 -12.15
CA ILE A 822 10.41 -4.77 -12.70
C ILE A 822 10.51 -4.56 -14.21
N GLN A 823 11.74 -4.48 -14.70
CA GLN A 823 12.07 -4.58 -16.11
C GLN A 823 12.58 -5.99 -16.41
N ILE A 824 12.00 -6.61 -17.44
CA ILE A 824 12.30 -7.96 -17.89
C ILE A 824 12.83 -7.86 -19.30
N ARG A 825 13.88 -8.63 -19.60
CA ARG A 825 14.35 -8.81 -20.97
C ARG A 825 13.96 -10.19 -21.48
N ASP A 826 13.42 -10.26 -22.68
CA ASP A 826 13.03 -11.52 -23.31
C ASP A 826 14.23 -12.24 -23.97
N ALA A 827 13.98 -13.42 -24.54
CA ALA A 827 15.00 -14.17 -25.27
C ALA A 827 15.52 -13.48 -26.56
N ALA A 828 14.78 -12.50 -27.09
CA ALA A 828 15.20 -11.67 -28.23
C ALA A 828 15.99 -10.42 -27.81
N ALA A 829 16.21 -10.22 -26.50
CA ALA A 829 16.84 -9.06 -25.89
C ALA A 829 16.00 -7.76 -25.95
N GLU A 830 14.69 -7.86 -26.13
CA GLU A 830 13.73 -6.76 -26.01
C GLU A 830 13.33 -6.56 -24.55
N SER A 831 13.10 -5.31 -24.15
CA SER A 831 12.74 -4.95 -22.76
C SER A 831 11.23 -4.79 -22.61
N HIS A 832 10.70 -5.39 -21.55
CA HIS A 832 9.30 -5.41 -21.17
C HIS A 832 9.18 -4.94 -19.71
N TYR A 833 8.05 -4.35 -19.35
CA TYR A 833 7.84 -3.76 -18.03
C TYR A 833 6.67 -4.46 -17.34
N ALA A 834 6.92 -4.96 -16.14
CA ALA A 834 5.89 -5.53 -15.29
C ALA A 834 5.68 -4.58 -14.10
N GLU A 835 4.59 -3.81 -14.16
CA GLU A 835 4.28 -2.73 -13.23
C GLU A 835 3.09 -3.09 -12.33
N GLY A 836 3.07 -2.54 -11.12
CA GLY A 836 1.93 -2.64 -10.21
C GLY A 836 1.69 -4.02 -9.62
N MET A 837 2.71 -4.88 -9.57
CA MET A 837 2.58 -6.22 -8.98
C MET A 837 2.53 -6.12 -7.46
N THR A 838 1.48 -6.66 -6.85
CA THR A 838 1.27 -6.62 -5.40
C THR A 838 1.34 -8.02 -4.79
N LEU A 839 1.91 -8.14 -3.60
CA LEU A 839 1.91 -9.38 -2.81
C LEU A 839 1.90 -9.06 -1.32
N GLU A 840 1.10 -9.78 -0.56
CA GLU A 840 0.97 -9.62 0.88
C GLU A 840 1.63 -10.82 1.59
N PHE A 841 2.64 -10.56 2.43
CA PHE A 841 3.18 -11.60 3.31
C PHE A 841 2.29 -11.66 4.55
N PRO A 842 1.74 -12.83 4.91
CA PRO A 842 0.81 -12.93 6.02
C PRO A 842 1.52 -12.65 7.35
N LEU A 843 0.74 -12.32 8.38
CA LEU A 843 1.26 -12.22 9.75
C LEU A 843 1.92 -13.55 10.14
N GLY A 844 3.07 -13.44 10.80
CA GLY A 844 3.74 -14.59 11.40
C GLY A 844 2.94 -15.12 12.59
N VAL A 845 2.01 -16.05 12.36
CA VAL A 845 1.25 -16.71 13.41
C VAL A 845 1.96 -18.02 13.74
N ALA A 846 2.68 -18.02 14.86
CA ALA A 846 3.30 -19.23 15.40
C ALA A 846 2.23 -20.23 15.87
N GLY A 847 2.39 -21.49 15.52
CA GLY A 847 1.58 -22.59 16.06
C GLY A 847 1.69 -23.86 15.22
N CYS A 848 1.24 -24.99 15.76
CA CYS A 848 1.39 -26.25 15.05
C CYS A 848 0.63 -26.28 13.70
N GLN A 849 1.34 -26.58 12.61
CA GLN A 849 0.77 -26.71 11.26
C GLN A 849 0.32 -28.13 10.90
N ASP A 850 0.68 -29.13 11.70
CA ASP A 850 0.27 -30.50 11.46
C ASP A 850 -1.20 -30.67 11.85
N MET A 851 -2.07 -30.90 10.87
CA MET A 851 -3.51 -31.13 11.08
C MET A 851 -3.83 -32.36 11.95
N THR A 852 -2.83 -33.20 12.25
CA THR A 852 -2.95 -34.38 13.12
C THR A 852 -2.52 -34.12 14.57
N ALA A 853 -1.99 -32.92 14.87
CA ALA A 853 -1.67 -32.50 16.23
C ALA A 853 -2.86 -31.82 16.91
N CYS A 854 -2.88 -31.86 18.24
CA CYS A 854 -4.00 -31.41 19.07
C CYS A 854 -4.05 -29.91 19.31
N ASN A 855 -2.93 -29.24 19.11
CA ASN A 855 -2.84 -27.79 19.07
C ASN A 855 -2.64 -27.30 17.64
N TYR A 856 -3.13 -28.05 16.63
CA TYR A 856 -3.19 -27.57 15.26
C TYR A 856 -3.90 -26.21 15.22
N ASN A 857 -3.22 -25.20 14.69
CA ASN A 857 -3.77 -23.89 14.49
C ASN A 857 -3.94 -23.67 12.99
N PRO A 858 -5.18 -23.65 12.46
CA PRO A 858 -5.41 -23.40 11.04
C PRO A 858 -4.95 -22.01 10.58
N ASP A 859 -4.80 -21.08 11.52
CA ASP A 859 -4.29 -19.73 11.25
C ASP A 859 -2.75 -19.66 11.34
N SER A 860 -2.04 -20.74 11.72
CA SER A 860 -0.58 -20.68 11.84
C SER A 860 0.13 -20.70 10.49
N THR A 861 0.99 -19.70 10.29
CA THR A 861 1.78 -19.54 9.06
C THR A 861 3.14 -20.22 9.13
N PHE A 862 3.54 -20.71 10.32
CA PHE A 862 4.69 -21.60 10.50
C PHE A 862 4.58 -22.45 11.78
N ASP A 863 5.19 -23.64 11.76
CA ASP A 863 5.32 -24.54 12.92
C ASP A 863 6.45 -24.07 13.85
N ASP A 864 6.10 -23.72 15.08
CA ASP A 864 7.05 -23.29 16.13
C ASP A 864 7.58 -24.48 16.97
N GLY A 865 7.29 -25.72 16.54
CA GLY A 865 7.66 -26.93 17.25
C GLY A 865 6.79 -27.20 18.48
N SER A 866 5.69 -26.46 18.65
CA SER A 866 4.74 -26.69 19.74
C SER A 866 3.81 -27.88 19.49
N CYS A 867 3.85 -28.54 18.32
CA CYS A 867 2.97 -29.66 17.97
C CYS A 867 2.87 -30.73 19.07
N GLU A 868 1.70 -30.80 19.70
CA GLU A 868 1.35 -31.78 20.70
C GLU A 868 0.51 -32.87 20.03
N TYR A 869 1.08 -34.05 19.89
CA TYR A 869 0.38 -35.20 19.32
C TYR A 869 -0.32 -35.98 20.43
N PRO A 870 -1.51 -36.53 20.17
CA PRO A 870 -2.17 -37.36 21.15
C PRO A 870 -1.36 -38.64 21.37
N SER A 871 -1.28 -39.08 22.63
CA SER A 871 -0.65 -40.35 22.99
C SER A 871 -1.34 -41.54 22.30
N GLU A 872 -0.65 -42.67 22.17
CA GLU A 872 -1.25 -43.91 21.66
C GLU A 872 -2.57 -44.19 22.39
N PHE A 873 -3.64 -44.49 21.63
CA PHE A 873 -5.06 -44.65 22.06
C PHE A 873 -5.88 -43.37 22.30
N TYR A 874 -5.27 -42.19 22.31
CA TYR A 874 -5.98 -40.92 22.42
C TYR A 874 -6.12 -40.20 21.07
N THR A 875 -7.15 -39.38 20.96
CA THR A 875 -7.29 -38.28 19.99
C THR A 875 -7.15 -36.94 20.71
N CYS A 876 -7.20 -35.86 19.94
CA CYS A 876 -7.17 -34.51 20.47
C CYS A 876 -8.43 -34.10 21.23
N ASP A 877 -9.52 -34.84 21.02
CA ASP A 877 -10.80 -34.65 21.72
C ASP A 877 -10.96 -35.61 22.92
N GLY A 878 -9.89 -36.30 23.31
CA GLY A 878 -9.90 -37.34 24.33
C GLY A 878 -9.77 -38.72 23.72
N CYS A 879 -10.15 -39.74 24.47
CA CYS A 879 -9.89 -41.12 24.07
C CYS A 879 -10.59 -41.55 22.75
N ILE A 880 -9.95 -42.42 21.96
CA ILE A 880 -10.55 -43.04 20.75
C ILE A 880 -11.72 -43.97 21.12
N ASN A 881 -11.55 -44.81 22.14
CA ASN A 881 -12.54 -45.75 22.65
C ASN A 881 -12.65 -45.56 24.17
N ASP A 882 -13.66 -44.82 24.61
CA ASP A 882 -13.96 -44.58 26.01
C ASP A 882 -15.46 -44.84 26.21
N ALA A 883 -15.75 -46.09 26.59
CA ALA A 883 -17.11 -46.61 26.65
C ALA A 883 -17.92 -46.03 27.81
N ASP A 884 -17.27 -45.59 28.89
CA ASP A 884 -17.92 -45.12 30.12
C ASP A 884 -17.76 -43.60 30.38
N LEU A 885 -16.98 -42.92 29.53
CA LEU A 885 -16.73 -41.47 29.47
C LEU A 885 -15.96 -40.91 30.68
N ASP A 886 -15.07 -41.71 31.28
CA ASP A 886 -14.26 -41.30 32.43
C ASP A 886 -12.92 -40.63 32.05
N GLY A 887 -12.56 -40.64 30.75
CA GLY A 887 -11.36 -40.02 30.19
C GLY A 887 -10.13 -40.94 30.12
N VAL A 888 -10.24 -42.20 30.54
CA VAL A 888 -9.27 -43.27 30.30
C VAL A 888 -9.75 -44.12 29.12
N CYS A 889 -8.83 -44.56 28.27
CA CYS A 889 -9.21 -45.41 27.14
C CYS A 889 -9.41 -46.85 27.52
N ASP A 890 -10.40 -47.51 26.90
CA ASP A 890 -10.69 -48.94 27.03
C ASP A 890 -9.41 -49.81 26.90
N GLU A 891 -8.48 -49.48 26.00
CA GLU A 891 -7.21 -50.22 25.82
C GLU A 891 -6.16 -49.96 26.92
N LEU A 892 -6.31 -48.88 27.67
CA LEU A 892 -5.44 -48.44 28.76
C LEU A 892 -6.08 -48.62 30.14
N GLU A 893 -7.32 -49.12 30.17
CA GLU A 893 -8.02 -49.41 31.40
C GLU A 893 -7.32 -50.49 32.22
N VAL A 894 -7.12 -50.18 33.49
CA VAL A 894 -6.65 -51.13 34.48
C VAL A 894 -7.86 -51.60 35.28
N LEU A 895 -8.27 -52.84 35.01
CA LEU A 895 -9.34 -53.52 35.73
C LEU A 895 -8.96 -53.72 37.21
N GLY A 896 -9.80 -53.24 38.11
CA GLY A 896 -9.66 -53.46 39.55
C GLY A 896 -10.75 -52.74 40.34
N CYS A 897 -10.56 -52.57 41.64
CA CYS A 897 -11.50 -51.82 42.47
C CYS A 897 -11.12 -50.34 42.53
N THR A 898 -11.97 -49.46 42.01
CA THR A 898 -11.83 -48.00 41.99
C THR A 898 -12.48 -47.30 43.19
N ASP A 899 -13.33 -48.00 43.96
CA ASP A 899 -13.94 -47.48 45.19
C ASP A 899 -12.89 -47.30 46.30
N ASN A 900 -12.51 -46.05 46.59
CA ASN A 900 -11.55 -45.72 47.65
C ASN A 900 -11.98 -46.10 49.08
N GLN A 901 -13.23 -46.53 49.27
CA GLN A 901 -13.74 -47.07 50.54
C GLN A 901 -13.66 -48.60 50.61
N ALA A 902 -13.38 -49.29 49.50
CA ALA A 902 -13.19 -50.73 49.50
C ALA A 902 -11.82 -51.12 50.08
N CYS A 903 -11.75 -52.25 50.76
CA CYS A 903 -10.53 -52.71 51.42
C CYS A 903 -9.47 -53.23 50.43
N ASN A 904 -9.85 -53.50 49.19
CA ASN A 904 -8.97 -53.86 48.08
C ASN A 904 -8.91 -52.79 46.98
N TYR A 905 -9.22 -51.53 47.32
CA TYR A 905 -9.01 -50.39 46.42
C TYR A 905 -7.62 -50.43 45.80
N ASP A 906 -7.57 -50.38 44.47
CA ASP A 906 -6.33 -50.26 43.71
C ASP A 906 -6.24 -48.84 43.13
N PRO A 907 -5.32 -47.98 43.62
CA PRO A 907 -5.15 -46.63 43.08
C PRO A 907 -4.63 -46.59 41.64
N ALA A 908 -4.25 -47.73 41.06
CA ALA A 908 -3.92 -47.84 39.64
C ALA A 908 -5.09 -48.33 38.79
N ALA A 909 -6.19 -48.81 39.40
CA ALA A 909 -7.37 -49.22 38.67
C ALA A 909 -8.13 -48.01 38.13
N THR A 910 -8.51 -48.08 36.86
CA THR A 910 -9.29 -47.06 36.16
C THR A 910 -10.67 -47.57 35.75
N GLU A 911 -10.94 -48.87 35.86
CA GLU A 911 -12.26 -49.45 35.56
C GLU A 911 -12.63 -50.51 36.61
N GLU A 912 -13.91 -50.49 37.02
CA GLU A 912 -14.49 -51.37 38.04
C GLU A 912 -14.78 -52.77 37.49
N ASP A 913 -13.92 -53.73 37.84
CA ASP A 913 -14.10 -55.13 37.42
C ASP A 913 -15.07 -55.92 38.33
N GLY A 914 -15.70 -55.24 39.29
CA GLY A 914 -16.57 -55.83 40.30
C GLY A 914 -15.82 -56.58 41.39
N SER A 915 -14.49 -56.43 41.48
CA SER A 915 -13.68 -57.03 42.56
C SER A 915 -13.77 -56.28 43.89
N CYS A 916 -14.41 -55.11 43.96
CA CYS A 916 -14.52 -54.35 45.21
C CYS A 916 -15.12 -55.19 46.34
N ALA A 917 -14.27 -55.41 47.33
CA ALA A 917 -14.57 -56.13 48.54
C ALA A 917 -14.72 -55.13 49.69
N GLN A 918 -15.68 -55.42 50.55
CA GLN A 918 -15.82 -54.72 51.82
C GLN A 918 -15.09 -55.54 52.89
N ASP A 919 -14.65 -54.87 53.94
CA ASP A 919 -14.24 -55.56 55.14
C ASP A 919 -15.46 -56.31 55.71
N ASP A 920 -15.27 -57.59 56.03
CA ASP A 920 -16.24 -58.35 56.81
C ASP A 920 -16.28 -57.83 58.27
N ALA A 921 -17.20 -58.32 59.09
CA ALA A 921 -17.31 -57.85 60.48
C ALA A 921 -16.07 -58.20 61.34
N CYS A 922 -15.16 -59.03 60.80
CA CYS A 922 -13.86 -59.37 61.36
C CYS A 922 -12.71 -58.49 60.85
N GLY A 923 -12.98 -57.53 59.94
CA GLY A 923 -11.97 -56.67 59.33
C GLY A 923 -11.11 -57.37 58.27
N VAL A 924 -11.62 -58.47 57.68
CA VAL A 924 -10.95 -59.20 56.61
C VAL A 924 -11.60 -58.84 55.28
N CYS A 925 -10.77 -58.37 54.36
CA CYS A 925 -11.22 -57.94 53.05
C CYS A 925 -11.81 -59.10 52.23
N GLY A 926 -13.11 -59.04 51.91
CA GLY A 926 -13.82 -60.11 51.19
C GLY A 926 -14.02 -61.40 51.99
N GLY A 927 -13.93 -61.33 53.33
CA GLY A 927 -14.14 -62.46 54.24
C GLY A 927 -15.62 -62.85 54.41
N ASP A 928 -15.84 -64.04 54.97
CA ASP A 928 -17.17 -64.61 55.24
C ASP A 928 -17.49 -64.67 56.75
N ASP A 929 -16.92 -63.76 57.54
CA ASP A 929 -17.08 -63.64 58.99
C ASP A 929 -16.56 -64.83 59.81
N SER A 930 -15.99 -65.86 59.17
CA SER A 930 -15.57 -67.10 59.83
C SER A 930 -14.32 -66.94 60.71
N SER A 931 -13.51 -65.91 60.46
CA SER A 931 -12.21 -65.72 61.11
C SER A 931 -12.31 -65.17 62.55
N CYS A 932 -13.45 -64.60 62.94
CA CYS A 932 -13.73 -64.09 64.28
C CYS A 932 -15.06 -64.62 64.86
N SER A 933 -15.52 -65.76 64.35
CA SER A 933 -16.71 -66.46 64.84
C SER A 933 -16.36 -67.48 65.94
N GLY A 934 -17.09 -67.45 67.06
CA GLY A 934 -16.91 -68.34 68.21
C GLY A 934 -17.81 -67.94 69.40
N CYS A 935 -17.84 -68.72 70.48
CA CYS A 935 -18.75 -68.43 71.59
C CYS A 935 -18.42 -67.11 72.31
N THR A 936 -19.29 -66.10 72.21
CA THR A 936 -19.09 -64.78 72.84
C THR A 936 -19.65 -64.68 74.28
N ASN A 937 -20.33 -65.72 74.76
CA ASN A 937 -20.91 -65.73 76.10
C ASN A 937 -19.88 -66.10 77.16
N SER A 938 -19.43 -65.12 77.95
CA SER A 938 -18.43 -65.31 79.03
C SER A 938 -18.84 -66.29 80.14
N ALA A 939 -20.10 -66.73 80.18
CA ALA A 939 -20.59 -67.72 81.13
C ALA A 939 -20.62 -69.16 80.57
N ALA A 940 -20.31 -69.35 79.29
CA ALA A 940 -20.21 -70.68 78.66
C ALA A 940 -18.79 -71.25 78.83
N ASP A 941 -18.69 -72.58 78.91
CA ASP A 941 -17.42 -73.28 79.15
C ASP A 941 -16.42 -73.17 77.98
N ASN A 942 -16.91 -72.88 76.77
CA ASN A 942 -16.12 -72.70 75.55
C ASN A 942 -16.07 -71.25 75.06
N TYR A 943 -16.25 -70.28 75.96
CA TYR A 943 -16.10 -68.85 75.65
C TYR A 943 -14.76 -68.54 74.97
N ASP A 944 -14.82 -67.89 73.80
CA ASP A 944 -13.65 -67.39 73.08
C ASP A 944 -13.57 -65.86 73.21
N PRO A 945 -12.58 -65.32 73.94
CA PRO A 945 -12.42 -63.87 74.10
C PRO A 945 -11.96 -63.14 72.83
N SER A 946 -11.62 -63.86 71.75
CA SER A 946 -11.27 -63.30 70.44
C SER A 946 -12.41 -63.35 69.42
N ALA A 947 -13.52 -64.02 69.75
CA ALA A 947 -14.72 -64.02 68.92
C ALA A 947 -15.47 -62.69 69.03
N LEU A 948 -15.83 -62.10 67.89
CA LEU A 948 -16.69 -60.92 67.79
C LEU A 948 -18.14 -61.31 67.43
N ILE A 949 -18.31 -62.50 66.84
CA ILE A 949 -19.58 -63.01 66.32
C ILE A 949 -19.88 -64.37 66.99
N ASP A 950 -21.05 -64.52 67.59
CA ASP A 950 -21.48 -65.78 68.21
C ASP A 950 -21.94 -66.78 67.14
N ASP A 951 -21.22 -67.90 67.02
CA ASP A 951 -21.52 -68.98 66.07
C ASP A 951 -22.51 -70.02 66.62
N GLY A 952 -23.04 -69.79 67.82
CA GLY A 952 -23.99 -70.69 68.48
C GLY A 952 -23.35 -71.91 69.12
N SER A 953 -22.02 -71.96 69.22
CA SER A 953 -21.28 -73.09 69.82
C SER A 953 -21.30 -73.10 71.35
N CYS A 954 -21.87 -72.08 72.03
CA CYS A 954 -21.80 -71.93 73.49
C CYS A 954 -22.39 -73.11 74.29
N SER A 955 -21.58 -73.75 75.15
CA SER A 955 -21.98 -74.83 76.06
C SER A 955 -22.09 -74.36 77.51
N ILE A 956 -23.24 -74.58 78.17
CA ILE A 956 -23.52 -74.17 79.56
C ILE A 956 -23.94 -75.41 80.38
N ALA A 957 -23.27 -75.70 81.50
CA ALA A 957 -23.53 -76.88 82.34
C ALA A 957 -24.58 -76.66 83.45
N GLY A 958 -25.48 -77.63 83.68
CA GLY A 958 -26.47 -77.65 84.78
C GLY A 958 -27.60 -78.69 84.60
N CYS A 959 -28.46 -78.92 85.59
CA CYS A 959 -29.54 -79.93 85.51
C CYS A 959 -30.54 -79.63 84.37
N THR A 960 -30.53 -80.46 83.31
CA THR A 960 -31.38 -80.28 82.10
C THR A 960 -32.75 -80.95 82.20
N ASN A 961 -33.01 -81.71 83.27
CA ASN A 961 -34.28 -82.41 83.46
C ASN A 961 -35.34 -81.49 84.04
N SER A 962 -36.34 -81.11 83.24
CA SER A 962 -37.43 -80.20 83.61
C SER A 962 -38.31 -80.66 84.78
N ASN A 963 -38.20 -81.93 85.19
CA ASN A 963 -38.99 -82.51 86.27
C ASN A 963 -38.22 -82.64 87.60
N ALA A 964 -36.97 -82.16 87.66
CA ALA A 964 -36.20 -82.11 88.90
C ALA A 964 -36.47 -80.80 89.66
N ASP A 965 -36.42 -80.86 90.99
CA ASP A 965 -36.67 -79.68 91.85
C ASP A 965 -35.65 -78.53 91.63
N ASN A 966 -34.51 -78.82 90.98
CA ASN A 966 -33.42 -77.88 90.69
C ASN A 966 -33.05 -77.79 89.20
N TYR A 967 -34.02 -77.95 88.30
CA TYR A 967 -33.88 -77.72 86.87
C TYR A 967 -33.34 -76.31 86.52
N ASN A 968 -32.34 -76.23 85.63
CA ASN A 968 -31.84 -74.97 85.05
C ASN A 968 -32.23 -74.89 83.56
N PRO A 969 -33.11 -73.94 83.16
CA PRO A 969 -33.55 -73.80 81.78
C PRO A 969 -32.46 -73.34 80.80
N ASP A 970 -31.35 -72.78 81.29
CA ASP A 970 -30.25 -72.29 80.44
C ASP A 970 -29.12 -73.32 80.27
N ALA A 971 -29.24 -74.50 80.89
CA ALA A 971 -28.23 -75.56 80.77
C ALA A 971 -28.40 -76.34 79.44
N THR A 972 -27.33 -76.41 78.65
CA THR A 972 -27.27 -77.20 77.41
C THR A 972 -26.57 -78.54 77.59
N THR A 973 -25.90 -78.75 78.74
CA THR A 973 -25.23 -80.02 79.12
C THR A 973 -25.54 -80.38 80.58
N ASP A 974 -25.97 -81.63 80.86
CA ASP A 974 -26.32 -82.09 82.22
C ASP A 974 -25.07 -82.40 83.06
N ASP A 975 -24.98 -81.81 84.26
CA ASP A 975 -23.87 -82.00 85.20
C ASP A 975 -24.16 -83.03 86.30
N GLY A 976 -25.34 -83.66 86.27
CA GLY A 976 -25.73 -84.75 87.17
C GLY A 976 -26.30 -84.30 88.52
N SER A 977 -26.75 -83.05 88.64
CA SER A 977 -27.18 -82.44 89.92
C SER A 977 -28.67 -82.58 90.30
N CYS A 978 -29.52 -83.29 89.55
CA CYS A 978 -31.00 -83.31 89.69
C CYS A 978 -31.58 -84.05 90.95
N LEU A 979 -32.65 -83.53 91.62
CA LEU A 979 -33.30 -84.07 92.86
C LEU A 979 -34.84 -84.38 92.75
N ALA A 980 -35.39 -85.42 93.46
CA ALA A 980 -36.84 -85.82 93.50
C ALA A 980 -37.35 -86.55 94.81
N THR A 981 -38.65 -86.43 95.21
CA THR A 981 -39.29 -87.00 96.47
C THR A 981 -40.62 -87.77 96.27
N GLY A 982 -40.94 -88.82 97.09
CA GLY A 982 -42.15 -89.69 97.01
C GLY A 982 -42.11 -91.03 97.82
N CYS A 983 -43.06 -91.97 97.70
CA CYS A 983 -43.17 -93.19 98.55
C CYS A 983 -41.96 -94.16 98.40
N THR A 984 -41.27 -94.46 99.51
CA THR A 984 -40.03 -95.26 99.53
C THR A 984 -40.14 -96.67 100.09
N TYR A 985 -41.34 -97.15 100.47
CA TYR A 985 -41.52 -98.51 101.01
C TYR A 985 -41.66 -99.53 99.87
N PRO A 986 -40.69 -100.45 99.65
CA PRO A 986 -40.66 -101.34 98.48
C PRO A 986 -41.85 -102.29 98.31
N GLY A 987 -42.72 -102.40 99.31
CA GLY A 987 -43.90 -103.27 99.28
C GLY A 987 -45.23 -102.54 99.02
N ALA A 988 -45.22 -101.23 98.80
CA ALA A 988 -46.42 -100.45 98.47
C ALA A 988 -46.60 -100.37 96.95
N ASP A 989 -47.84 -100.31 96.45
CA ASP A 989 -48.13 -100.30 95.01
C ASP A 989 -47.64 -99.04 94.30
N ASN A 990 -47.55 -97.93 95.01
CA ASN A 990 -46.97 -96.68 94.51
C ASN A 990 -45.55 -96.45 95.04
N TYR A 991 -44.82 -97.52 95.35
CA TYR A 991 -43.39 -97.46 95.58
C TYR A 991 -42.63 -97.02 94.32
N ASP A 992 -41.73 -96.07 94.48
CA ASP A 992 -40.76 -95.70 93.45
C ASP A 992 -39.36 -95.62 94.05
N ALA A 993 -38.45 -96.42 93.49
CA ALA A 993 -37.07 -96.56 93.91
C ALA A 993 -36.21 -95.30 93.65
N ALA A 994 -36.69 -94.36 92.83
CA ALA A 994 -36.02 -93.08 92.57
C ALA A 994 -36.22 -92.04 93.68
N ASN A 995 -37.19 -92.27 94.58
CA ASN A 995 -37.47 -91.35 95.68
C ASN A 995 -36.53 -91.58 96.87
N THR A 996 -35.85 -90.52 97.31
CA THR A 996 -34.86 -90.59 98.39
C THR A 996 -35.44 -90.30 99.78
N SER A 997 -36.72 -89.89 99.88
CA SER A 997 -37.43 -89.57 101.13
C SER A 997 -38.95 -89.76 100.99
N SER A 998 -39.60 -90.43 101.96
CA SER A 998 -41.04 -90.77 101.96
C SER A 998 -41.92 -89.68 102.55
N ASP A 999 -43.01 -89.35 101.86
CA ASP A 999 -43.98 -88.29 102.21
C ASP A 999 -45.29 -88.83 102.84
N GLY A 1000 -45.39 -90.14 103.07
CA GLY A 1000 -46.55 -90.78 103.71
C GLY A 1000 -47.65 -91.26 102.75
N SER A 1001 -47.42 -91.22 101.44
CA SER A 1001 -48.41 -91.54 100.40
C SER A 1001 -48.57 -93.03 100.03
N CYS A 1002 -47.97 -93.97 100.76
CA CYS A 1002 -47.88 -95.39 100.35
C CYS A 1002 -49.23 -96.19 100.39
N ILE A 1003 -49.55 -96.89 99.29
CA ILE A 1003 -50.79 -97.68 99.05
C ILE A 1003 -50.48 -99.18 99.09
N PHE A 1004 -51.33 -100.01 99.71
CA PHE A 1004 -51.21 -101.48 99.74
C PHE A 1004 -52.53 -102.15 99.33
N SER A 1005 -52.55 -102.71 98.12
CA SER A 1005 -53.72 -103.31 97.48
C SER A 1005 -53.91 -104.78 97.83
N GLY A 1006 -55.16 -105.20 98.04
CA GLY A 1006 -55.53 -106.61 98.23
C GLY A 1006 -56.93 -106.79 98.79
N CYS A 1007 -57.45 -108.01 98.80
CA CYS A 1007 -58.83 -108.26 99.22
C CYS A 1007 -59.05 -107.86 100.70
N THR A 1008 -59.90 -106.85 100.93
CA THR A 1008 -60.16 -106.28 102.28
C THR A 1008 -61.35 -106.92 102.99
N ASP A 1009 -62.08 -107.84 102.34
CA ASP A 1009 -63.21 -108.57 102.93
C ASP A 1009 -62.74 -109.84 103.68
N PRO A 1010 -62.85 -109.91 105.03
CA PRO A 1010 -62.39 -111.05 105.82
C PRO A 1010 -63.04 -112.39 105.50
N SER A 1011 -64.12 -112.39 104.71
CA SER A 1011 -64.87 -113.58 104.34
C SER A 1011 -64.49 -114.18 102.98
N ALA A 1012 -63.58 -113.56 102.23
CA ALA A 1012 -63.04 -114.08 100.97
C ALA A 1012 -61.77 -114.93 101.18
N ASP A 1013 -61.61 -115.99 100.37
CA ASP A 1013 -60.49 -116.94 100.52
C ASP A 1013 -59.10 -116.31 100.29
N ASN A 1014 -59.02 -115.13 99.66
CA ASN A 1014 -57.77 -114.36 99.46
C ASN A 1014 -57.69 -113.05 100.27
N TYR A 1015 -58.40 -112.95 101.41
CA TYR A 1015 -58.33 -111.78 102.31
C TYR A 1015 -56.93 -111.50 102.90
N ILE A 1016 -56.51 -110.22 102.93
CA ILE A 1016 -55.23 -109.77 103.51
C ILE A 1016 -55.44 -108.66 104.56
N ALA A 1017 -54.99 -108.91 105.79
CA ALA A 1017 -55.30 -108.09 106.97
C ALA A 1017 -54.64 -106.70 107.04
N TYR A 1018 -53.73 -106.34 106.13
CA TYR A 1018 -53.05 -105.04 106.08
C TYR A 1018 -53.24 -104.29 104.75
N ALA A 1019 -54.09 -104.81 103.85
CA ALA A 1019 -54.50 -104.09 102.66
C ALA A 1019 -55.37 -102.88 103.05
N ASN A 1020 -55.05 -101.70 102.51
CA ASN A 1020 -55.79 -100.45 102.74
C ASN A 1020 -56.53 -99.95 101.49
N PHE A 1021 -56.44 -100.71 100.39
CA PHE A 1021 -57.15 -100.48 99.13
C PHE A 1021 -57.60 -101.83 98.55
N ASP A 1022 -58.90 -101.99 98.23
CA ASP A 1022 -59.43 -103.22 97.64
C ASP A 1022 -59.23 -103.20 96.13
N ASP A 1023 -58.44 -104.14 95.61
CA ASP A 1023 -58.09 -104.24 94.19
C ASP A 1023 -59.11 -105.01 93.35
N GLY A 1024 -60.26 -105.37 93.94
CA GLY A 1024 -61.29 -106.13 93.24
C GLY A 1024 -60.89 -107.56 92.91
N SER A 1025 -59.76 -108.04 93.45
CA SER A 1025 -59.30 -109.43 93.32
C SER A 1025 -60.06 -110.41 94.21
N CYS A 1026 -61.05 -109.94 94.99
CA CYS A 1026 -61.94 -110.79 95.77
C CYS A 1026 -62.85 -111.64 94.84
N GLY A 1027 -62.36 -112.78 94.34
CA GLY A 1027 -63.13 -113.73 93.51
C GLY A 1027 -62.29 -114.78 92.74
N PRO A 1028 -62.89 -115.86 92.20
CA PRO A 1028 -62.18 -116.96 91.52
C PRO A 1028 -61.87 -116.67 90.02
N CYS A 1029 -60.61 -116.85 89.58
CA CYS A 1029 -59.98 -116.28 88.36
C CYS A 1029 -60.33 -116.86 86.96
N GLY A 1030 -60.14 -116.05 85.89
CA GLY A 1030 -59.67 -116.52 84.55
C GLY A 1030 -59.87 -115.60 83.30
N VAL A 1031 -58.77 -115.41 82.52
CA VAL A 1031 -58.51 -115.06 81.05
C VAL A 1031 -58.23 -113.58 80.62
N ALA A 1032 -57.24 -113.15 79.76
CA ALA A 1032 -55.97 -113.65 79.13
C ALA A 1032 -55.20 -112.52 78.30
N ASN A 1033 -53.83 -112.58 78.21
CA ASN A 1033 -52.74 -112.05 77.30
C ASN A 1033 -52.56 -110.53 76.94
N ASP A 1034 -51.37 -109.88 76.81
CA ASP A 1034 -50.00 -110.20 76.29
C ASP A 1034 -48.80 -109.59 77.10
N CYS A 1035 -47.63 -110.24 77.11
CA CYS A 1035 -46.35 -109.79 77.71
C CYS A 1035 -45.19 -109.69 76.67
N PRO A 1036 -44.22 -108.75 76.80
CA PRO A 1036 -43.44 -108.23 75.65
C PRO A 1036 -42.06 -108.85 75.32
N PHE A 1037 -41.63 -109.95 75.96
CA PHE A 1037 -40.27 -110.51 75.79
C PHE A 1037 -40.23 -112.03 75.52
N ASP A 1038 -41.36 -112.57 75.09
CA ASP A 1038 -41.49 -113.96 74.66
C ASP A 1038 -41.05 -114.07 73.18
N ALA A 1039 -39.79 -114.46 72.97
CA ALA A 1039 -39.16 -114.47 71.64
C ALA A 1039 -39.61 -115.67 70.78
N ASN A 1040 -40.17 -116.72 71.41
CA ASN A 1040 -40.65 -117.91 70.73
C ASN A 1040 -42.19 -118.02 70.65
N GLY A 1041 -42.92 -117.17 71.36
CA GLY A 1041 -44.38 -117.00 71.28
C GLY A 1041 -45.21 -117.98 72.11
N ASP A 1042 -44.67 -118.55 73.19
CA ASP A 1042 -45.35 -119.55 74.03
C ASP A 1042 -46.08 -118.98 75.28
N GLY A 1043 -46.00 -117.66 75.50
CA GLY A 1043 -46.67 -116.94 76.56
C GLY A 1043 -45.88 -116.84 77.88
N GLU A 1044 -44.64 -117.32 77.94
CA GLU A 1044 -43.74 -117.16 79.09
C GLU A 1044 -42.34 -116.71 78.64
N ILE A 1045 -41.66 -115.88 79.45
CA ILE A 1045 -40.26 -115.49 79.19
C ILE A 1045 -39.36 -116.50 79.90
N GLY A 1046 -38.80 -117.45 79.14
CA GLY A 1046 -38.05 -118.58 79.67
C GLY A 1046 -36.59 -118.61 79.29
N SER A 1047 -35.84 -119.56 79.86
CA SER A 1047 -34.45 -119.82 79.46
C SER A 1047 -34.34 -120.26 77.99
N ALA A 1048 -35.42 -120.75 77.38
CA ALA A 1048 -35.49 -121.07 75.96
C ALA A 1048 -35.37 -119.81 75.08
N ASP A 1049 -36.04 -118.71 75.43
CA ASP A 1049 -35.93 -117.42 74.73
C ASP A 1049 -34.53 -116.83 74.83
N LEU A 1050 -33.87 -117.02 75.98
CA LEU A 1050 -32.48 -116.60 76.20
C LEU A 1050 -31.49 -117.44 75.38
N LEU A 1051 -31.80 -118.72 75.11
CA LEU A 1051 -30.99 -119.60 74.29
C LEU A 1051 -31.10 -119.26 72.80
N ASP A 1052 -32.28 -118.88 72.32
CA ASP A 1052 -32.46 -118.37 70.94
C ASP A 1052 -31.74 -117.03 70.74
N PHE A 1053 -31.75 -116.14 71.73
CA PHE A 1053 -30.96 -114.91 71.71
C PHE A 1053 -29.45 -115.18 71.65
N LEU A 1054 -28.94 -116.14 72.45
CA LEU A 1054 -27.52 -116.48 72.48
C LEU A 1054 -27.02 -117.24 71.24
N ILE A 1055 -27.90 -117.93 70.50
CA ILE A 1055 -27.56 -118.58 69.22
C ILE A 1055 -27.36 -117.53 68.11
N ALA A 1056 -28.13 -116.44 68.13
CA ALA A 1056 -27.97 -115.32 67.20
C ALA A 1056 -26.83 -114.36 67.56
N TYR A 1057 -26.34 -114.42 68.81
CA TYR A 1057 -25.32 -113.52 69.34
C TYR A 1057 -23.92 -113.81 68.75
N GLY A 1058 -23.44 -112.92 67.87
CA GLY A 1058 -22.08 -112.98 67.29
C GLY A 1058 -22.00 -113.47 65.83
N GLN A 1059 -23.12 -113.64 65.14
CA GLN A 1059 -23.13 -113.74 63.67
C GLN A 1059 -22.91 -112.34 63.06
N ALA A 1060 -22.04 -112.21 62.05
CA ALA A 1060 -21.87 -110.95 61.33
C ALA A 1060 -23.04 -110.74 60.36
N CYS A 1061 -23.73 -109.60 60.47
CA CYS A 1061 -24.81 -109.23 59.56
C CYS A 1061 -24.26 -109.08 58.13
N VAL A 1062 -24.77 -109.87 57.18
CA VAL A 1062 -24.62 -109.60 55.74
C VAL A 1062 -26.00 -109.18 55.24
N ASP A 1063 -26.08 -107.90 54.90
CA ASP A 1063 -27.23 -107.12 54.41
C ASP A 1063 -28.56 -107.25 55.19
N LEU A 1064 -28.83 -106.21 56.00
CA LEU A 1064 -30.05 -105.39 55.93
C LEU A 1064 -29.83 -104.06 56.65
#